data_AF-A0A918YH43-F1
#
_entry.id   AF-A0A918YH43-F1
#
_cell.length_a   1.000
_cell.length_b   1.000
_cell.length_c   1.000
_cell.angle_alpha   90.00
_cell.angle_beta   90.00
_cell.angle_gamma   90.00
#
_symmetry.space_group_name_H-M   'P 1'
#
loop_
_entity.id
_entity.type
_entity.pdbx_description
1 polymer ?
#
loop_
_entity_poly.entity_id
_entity_poly.type
_entity_poly.pdbx_seq_one_letter_code
_entity_poly.pdbx_strand_id
1 'polypeptide(L)'
;MPNFPTPTDSAPRYPRWSDRLIRQLDTFAATRSRAEKVPALILSRQDGGDVRAPAFMVREYEHRLSRRRGNPHFQVPHAVIDDAELSGGFLAAIDRVGLRFQLTMPSGRLRLPAFHTCRAVLDCERGAGDFQAQQQPILDDLYAALLKRRKTLRGCARLADFLGQHLLTGWLQGLVAALVVGFPKLCYRFHLRHWGLRWVADEANVTCFLDAALAFCQDGELDREDPRVRRILLRALLTDLRQATRRRTWLSHLWARRRWSFVVLIPEIDDADGPGRAFLGTFEELAGDHPSKPLLVLAACAGPPPDYAAPLGADCDRPNGVADKVFTFLNEGSDEPVRLITLPAEDDTEGTAKTKIDTHWGVMARRDHPLDWLRPAALPVMAAATAGILLVPHYLWPTPPPAPPSCVTVRTGERVGVTDGRQCDLAVPGDRGRELRDLEHQVAKENAQIPDGRYRTLVFLAPLSLQNGVYDDPPIGLQILRGAIAQQHKLNTGVRQNKMPIRLLIANTGQYFQYGARSAAAPQDPDVARMIISRQRQDHIAAVIGITQSRPESLNAVRELDQAGIPVIANGVSGSTMVGPDSPQRYFQISAPDGRVAPVLADFIRHSPAVRSLTSGTPHAVVVYDPTDTAFSTDLKNLFVAAYRRHGGIDEIKYSEKPGANTPEDIASEVCNKVAATHGIVVYLARSGVLPSLLNAMQTAGGQCQPPQGTTIPMITESSPIDFQLHPEQTARTYPYMTLFYETTNAPTPDSRDPYAQFAQDFATVFGGRSADADAAGGFDTVGVVSKVIEDLLPTSDDVQPNDIYLWLTAHGVSQYPGASGVLQLDGKNKYPPDKAVFIREITQPGGTTATLLSCGVLPDRQNPAKWGTPPDTFPCPKEDTAAATP
;
A
#
# COMPACT_ATOMS: atom_id res chain seq x y z
N MET A 1 34.05 -16.62 70.23
CA MET A 1 34.73 -16.47 68.92
C MET A 1 34.35 -17.65 68.05
N PRO A 2 34.09 -17.46 66.75
CA PRO A 2 33.52 -16.29 66.09
C PRO A 2 32.29 -16.68 65.25
N ASN A 3 31.51 -15.66 64.90
CA ASN A 3 30.18 -15.73 64.32
C ASN A 3 30.16 -16.41 62.95
N PHE A 4 29.29 -17.42 62.81
CA PHE A 4 28.78 -17.79 61.50
C PHE A 4 28.11 -16.55 60.89
N PRO A 5 28.51 -16.09 59.69
CA PRO A 5 27.69 -15.13 58.99
C PRO A 5 26.36 -15.80 58.68
N THR A 6 25.29 -15.27 59.28
CA THR A 6 23.91 -15.56 58.92
C THR A 6 23.74 -15.44 57.40
N PRO A 7 23.07 -16.38 56.72
CA PRO A 7 22.82 -16.29 55.30
C PRO A 7 21.77 -15.20 55.06
N THR A 8 22.21 -13.95 54.91
CA THR A 8 21.42 -12.92 54.21
C THR A 8 21.74 -13.00 52.72
N ASP A 9 21.54 -14.17 52.12
CA ASP A 9 21.38 -14.28 50.67
C ASP A 9 19.89 -14.33 50.40
N SER A 10 19.22 -13.20 50.67
CA SER A 10 17.84 -13.02 50.21
C SER A 10 17.88 -13.04 48.68
N ALA A 11 17.22 -14.02 48.07
CA ALA A 11 17.02 -14.06 46.63
C ALA A 11 16.60 -12.67 46.11
N PRO A 12 17.11 -12.22 44.94
CA PRO A 12 16.77 -10.92 44.38
C PRO A 12 15.26 -10.74 44.36
N ARG A 13 14.77 -9.61 44.84
CA ARG A 13 13.34 -9.33 44.88
C ARG A 13 12.87 -8.87 43.50
N TYR A 14 11.63 -9.21 43.15
CA TYR A 14 11.04 -8.69 41.92
C TYR A 14 10.81 -7.20 42.06
N PRO A 15 11.05 -6.38 41.02
CA PRO A 15 10.55 -5.01 41.00
C PRO A 15 9.02 -4.99 41.10
N ARG A 16 8.45 -3.97 41.75
CA ARG A 16 7.00 -3.87 42.06
C ARG A 16 6.07 -3.98 40.83
N TRP A 17 6.58 -3.79 39.61
CA TRP A 17 5.82 -3.80 38.34
C TRP A 17 6.27 -4.89 37.34
N SER A 18 7.11 -5.84 37.76
CA SER A 18 7.66 -6.87 36.87
C SER A 18 6.59 -7.79 36.28
N ASP A 19 5.46 -7.98 36.97
CA ASP A 19 4.38 -8.87 36.56
C ASP A 19 3.73 -8.41 35.25
N ARG A 20 3.46 -7.11 35.09
CA ARG A 20 2.88 -6.58 33.85
C ARG A 20 3.87 -6.63 32.71
N LEU A 21 5.13 -6.27 32.94
CA LEU A 21 6.18 -6.36 31.92
C LEU A 21 6.30 -7.80 31.39
N ILE A 22 6.37 -8.79 32.30
CA ILE A 22 6.43 -10.21 31.94
C ILE A 22 5.18 -10.65 31.16
N ARG A 23 3.98 -10.19 31.52
CA ARG A 23 2.75 -10.49 30.75
C ARG A 23 2.80 -9.94 29.31
N GLN A 24 3.39 -8.77 29.10
CA GLN A 24 3.52 -8.21 27.74
C GLN A 24 4.55 -8.99 26.93
N LEU A 25 5.67 -9.39 27.55
CA LEU A 25 6.65 -10.28 26.94
C LEU A 25 6.03 -11.65 26.60
N ASP A 26 5.25 -12.25 27.53
CA ASP A 26 4.53 -13.50 27.30
C ASP A 26 3.55 -13.40 26.11
N THR A 27 2.82 -12.28 26.02
CA THR A 27 1.90 -12.01 24.90
C THR A 27 2.66 -11.94 23.58
N PHE A 28 3.80 -11.25 23.55
CA PHE A 28 4.66 -11.16 22.36
C PHE A 28 5.32 -12.50 22.01
N ALA A 29 5.75 -13.29 22.98
CA ALA A 29 6.36 -14.59 22.74
C ALA A 29 5.33 -15.60 22.20
N ALA A 30 4.10 -15.53 22.71
CA ALA A 30 2.98 -16.36 22.31
C ALA A 30 2.42 -16.02 20.92
N THR A 31 2.44 -14.73 20.57
CA THR A 31 1.81 -14.20 19.36
C THR A 31 2.82 -13.62 18.40
N ARG A 32 2.39 -13.29 17.17
CA ARG A 32 3.28 -12.66 16.20
C ARG A 32 3.13 -11.15 16.30
N SER A 33 4.24 -10.45 16.48
CA SER A 33 4.27 -9.00 16.32
C SER A 33 3.79 -8.57 14.94
N ARG A 34 3.06 -7.45 14.91
CA ARG A 34 2.71 -6.74 13.68
C ARG A 34 3.83 -5.79 13.23
N ALA A 35 4.68 -5.35 14.16
CA ALA A 35 5.80 -4.47 13.90
C ALA A 35 6.85 -5.13 12.98
N GLU A 36 7.38 -4.36 12.03
CA GLU A 36 8.48 -4.81 11.16
C GLU A 36 9.83 -4.77 11.88
N LYS A 37 10.04 -3.74 12.71
CA LYS A 37 11.23 -3.50 13.52
C LYS A 37 10.89 -3.63 15.00
N VAL A 38 11.21 -4.78 15.58
CA VAL A 38 11.10 -5.06 17.01
C VAL A 38 12.46 -4.72 17.66
N PRO A 39 12.50 -3.82 18.65
CA PRO A 39 13.77 -3.46 19.28
C PRO A 39 14.26 -4.55 20.22
N ALA A 40 15.58 -4.61 20.42
CA ALA A 40 16.18 -5.31 21.56
C ALA A 40 15.91 -4.51 22.84
N LEU A 41 15.57 -5.21 23.92
CA LEU A 41 15.24 -4.61 25.20
C LEU A 41 16.37 -4.90 26.19
N ILE A 42 17.03 -3.87 26.69
CA ILE A 42 18.09 -3.98 27.70
C ILE A 42 17.50 -3.51 29.04
N LEU A 43 17.45 -4.40 30.02
CA LEU A 43 17.01 -4.09 31.37
C LEU A 43 18.19 -3.53 32.17
N SER A 44 18.02 -2.35 32.75
CA SER A 44 18.95 -1.76 33.72
C SER A 44 18.20 -1.41 35.01
N ARG A 45 18.94 -1.11 36.06
CA ARG A 45 18.39 -0.68 37.36
C ARG A 45 18.57 0.82 37.53
N GLN A 46 17.60 1.50 38.14
CA GLN A 46 17.76 2.85 38.64
C GLN A 46 18.70 2.85 39.86
N ASP A 47 19.44 3.95 40.06
CA ASP A 47 20.32 4.13 41.21
C ASP A 47 19.60 3.83 42.54
N GLY A 48 20.22 2.97 43.36
CA GLY A 48 19.70 2.56 44.67
C GLY A 48 18.90 1.24 44.71
N GLY A 49 18.64 0.58 43.57
CA GLY A 49 18.02 -0.74 43.53
C GLY A 49 19.02 -1.93 43.49
N ASP A 50 18.57 -3.17 43.73
CA ASP A 50 19.42 -4.36 43.61
C ASP A 50 19.88 -4.57 42.15
N VAL A 51 21.18 -4.43 41.91
CA VAL A 51 21.82 -4.56 40.59
C VAL A 51 21.68 -5.97 39.99
N ARG A 52 21.38 -6.99 40.82
CA ARG A 52 21.17 -8.37 40.36
C ARG A 52 19.75 -8.62 39.84
N ALA A 53 18.81 -7.69 40.07
CA ALA A 53 17.40 -7.87 39.72
C ALA A 53 17.14 -8.00 38.20
N PRO A 54 17.77 -7.22 37.30
CA PRO A 54 17.61 -7.40 35.85
C PRO A 54 18.04 -8.79 35.38
N ALA A 55 19.22 -9.25 35.79
CA ALA A 55 19.75 -10.58 35.43
C ALA A 55 18.84 -11.70 35.96
N PHE A 56 18.40 -11.56 37.21
CA PHE A 56 17.42 -12.47 37.81
C PHE A 56 16.13 -12.54 36.99
N MET A 57 15.57 -11.40 36.55
CA MET A 57 14.36 -11.38 35.71
C MET A 57 14.55 -12.08 34.37
N VAL A 58 15.69 -11.91 33.71
CA VAL A 58 15.97 -12.59 32.43
C VAL A 58 16.08 -14.11 32.62
N ARG A 59 16.76 -14.57 33.69
CA ARG A 59 16.86 -16.00 34.03
C ARG A 59 15.50 -16.59 34.41
N GLU A 60 14.68 -15.86 35.15
CA GLU A 60 13.30 -16.27 35.47
C GLU A 60 12.43 -16.36 34.20
N TYR A 61 12.60 -15.42 33.26
CA TYR A 61 11.88 -15.48 32.00
C TYR A 61 12.28 -16.69 31.15
N GLU A 62 13.55 -17.11 31.16
CA GLU A 62 13.98 -18.37 30.54
C GLU A 62 13.20 -19.57 31.06
N HIS A 63 13.05 -19.68 32.38
CA HIS A 63 12.31 -20.77 33.02
C HIS A 63 10.86 -20.81 32.53
N ARG A 64 10.24 -19.65 32.30
CA ARG A 64 8.88 -19.54 31.74
C ARG A 64 8.77 -20.03 30.29
N LEU A 65 9.79 -19.79 29.46
CA LEU A 65 9.83 -20.26 28.07
C LEU A 65 10.17 -21.77 27.95
N SER A 66 10.78 -22.33 29.00
CA SER A 66 11.26 -23.71 29.07
C SER A 66 10.15 -24.77 29.21
N ARG A 67 10.54 -26.05 29.30
CA ARG A 67 9.61 -27.18 29.41
C ARG A 67 8.87 -27.15 30.74
N ARG A 68 7.54 -27.22 30.70
CA ARG A 68 6.72 -27.36 31.90
C ARG A 68 6.86 -28.77 32.49
N ARG A 69 6.86 -28.91 33.82
CA ARG A 69 6.73 -30.22 34.50
C ARG A 69 5.54 -30.99 33.93
N GLY A 70 5.79 -32.16 33.34
CA GLY A 70 4.77 -33.00 32.70
C GLY A 70 4.50 -32.72 31.21
N ASN A 71 5.14 -31.72 30.58
CA ASN A 71 5.07 -31.48 29.14
C ASN A 71 6.44 -31.75 28.48
N PRO A 72 6.54 -32.67 27.50
CA PRO A 72 7.81 -32.95 26.83
C PRO A 72 8.29 -31.82 25.89
N HIS A 73 7.44 -30.83 25.58
CA HIS A 73 7.74 -29.77 24.62
C HIS A 73 8.04 -28.42 25.27
N PHE A 74 8.91 -27.64 24.63
CA PHE A 74 9.18 -26.23 24.96
C PHE A 74 7.99 -25.34 24.58
N GLN A 75 7.80 -24.21 25.28
CA GLN A 75 6.68 -23.31 25.01
C GLN A 75 6.97 -22.38 23.83
N VAL A 76 8.20 -21.85 23.75
CA VAL A 76 8.63 -20.92 22.69
C VAL A 76 10.06 -21.27 22.28
N PRO A 77 10.42 -21.15 20.99
CA PRO A 77 11.81 -21.25 20.56
C PRO A 77 12.64 -20.14 21.22
N HIS A 78 13.62 -20.50 22.03
CA HIS A 78 14.47 -19.54 22.74
C HIS A 78 15.94 -19.99 22.76
N ALA A 79 16.83 -19.01 22.87
CA ALA A 79 18.25 -19.21 23.03
C ALA A 79 18.77 -18.31 24.16
N VAL A 80 19.84 -18.76 24.81
CA VAL A 80 20.51 -17.99 25.88
C VAL A 80 21.96 -17.79 25.47
N ILE A 81 22.41 -16.54 25.56
CA ILE A 81 23.80 -16.13 25.43
C ILE A 81 24.24 -15.69 26.83
N ASP A 82 24.90 -16.59 27.55
CA ASP A 82 25.46 -16.31 28.87
C ASP A 82 26.97 -16.10 28.69
N ASP A 83 27.42 -14.86 28.90
CA ASP A 83 28.81 -14.45 28.70
C ASP A 83 29.76 -15.22 29.63
N ALA A 84 29.28 -15.65 30.80
CA ALA A 84 30.05 -16.46 31.74
C ALA A 84 30.27 -17.92 31.26
N GLU A 85 29.39 -18.43 30.39
CA GLU A 85 29.45 -19.81 29.89
C GLU A 85 30.08 -19.94 28.49
N LEU A 86 30.16 -18.84 27.73
CA LEU A 86 30.54 -18.84 26.32
C LEU A 86 31.97 -18.31 26.11
N SER A 87 32.95 -19.22 26.07
CA SER A 87 34.29 -18.91 25.59
C SER A 87 34.36 -19.07 24.07
N GLY A 88 34.31 -17.98 23.30
CA GLY A 88 34.47 -18.04 21.83
C GLY A 88 33.84 -16.92 21.00
N GLY A 89 33.58 -15.75 21.60
CA GLY A 89 33.14 -14.56 20.88
C GLY A 89 31.79 -14.69 20.17
N PHE A 90 31.56 -13.83 19.17
CA PHE A 90 30.28 -13.76 18.45
C PHE A 90 29.94 -15.06 17.72
N LEU A 91 30.94 -15.73 17.13
CA LEU A 91 30.71 -16.96 16.37
C LEU A 91 30.18 -18.10 17.25
N ALA A 92 30.75 -18.29 18.43
CA ALA A 92 30.26 -19.29 19.38
C ALA A 92 28.83 -18.95 19.85
N ALA A 93 28.55 -17.67 20.07
CA ALA A 93 27.22 -17.19 20.48
C ALA A 93 26.17 -17.46 19.39
N ILE A 94 26.42 -17.06 18.14
CA ILE A 94 25.45 -17.22 17.05
C ILE A 94 25.23 -18.69 16.67
N ASP A 95 26.27 -19.53 16.75
CA ASP A 95 26.15 -20.98 16.56
C ASP A 95 25.29 -21.61 17.67
N ARG A 96 25.50 -21.22 18.93
CA ARG A 96 24.67 -21.66 20.06
C ARG A 96 23.23 -21.20 19.90
N VAL A 97 22.99 -19.97 19.45
CA VAL A 97 21.64 -19.45 19.16
C VAL A 97 20.95 -20.28 18.07
N GLY A 98 21.62 -20.50 16.94
CA GLY A 98 21.08 -21.31 15.84
C GLY A 98 20.76 -22.75 16.27
N LEU A 99 21.63 -23.37 17.07
CA LEU A 99 21.41 -24.70 17.62
C LEU A 99 20.25 -24.74 18.61
N ARG A 100 20.23 -23.81 19.57
CA ARG A 100 19.18 -23.74 20.60
C ARG A 100 17.82 -23.54 19.97
N PHE A 101 17.66 -22.63 19.01
CA PHE A 101 16.39 -22.49 18.30
C PHE A 101 15.92 -23.77 17.61
N GLN A 102 16.84 -24.62 17.11
CA GLN A 102 16.46 -25.92 16.55
C GLN A 102 16.04 -26.93 17.62
N LEU A 103 16.64 -26.88 18.82
CA LEU A 103 16.37 -27.79 19.94
C LEU A 103 15.13 -27.38 20.76
N THR A 104 14.88 -26.09 20.90
CA THR A 104 13.77 -25.53 21.70
C THR A 104 12.50 -25.34 20.90
N MET A 105 12.41 -25.89 19.68
CA MET A 105 11.18 -25.80 18.88
C MET A 105 10.02 -26.49 19.63
N PRO A 106 8.89 -25.79 19.83
CA PRO A 106 7.68 -26.42 20.37
C PRO A 106 7.21 -27.56 19.48
N SER A 107 7.20 -27.35 18.16
CA SER A 107 6.83 -28.36 17.18
C SER A 107 7.54 -28.25 15.83
N GLY A 108 7.77 -29.41 15.21
CA GLY A 108 8.48 -29.58 13.95
C GLY A 108 9.96 -29.21 14.01
N ARG A 109 10.65 -29.31 12.87
CA ARG A 109 12.08 -28.98 12.75
C ARG A 109 12.28 -27.56 12.21
N LEU A 110 13.07 -26.73 12.87
CA LEU A 110 13.52 -25.46 12.31
C LEU A 110 14.58 -25.72 11.25
N ARG A 111 14.43 -25.09 10.08
CA ARG A 111 15.41 -25.16 9.00
C ARG A 111 16.04 -23.77 8.90
N LEU A 112 17.37 -23.72 8.95
CA LEU A 112 18.14 -22.49 8.82
C LEU A 112 19.07 -22.60 7.58
N PRO A 113 18.52 -22.69 6.35
CA PRO A 113 19.31 -22.92 5.16
C PRO A 113 20.30 -21.79 4.85
N ALA A 114 19.92 -20.53 4.97
CA ALA A 114 20.81 -19.40 4.70
C ALA A 114 21.94 -19.33 5.74
N PHE A 115 21.58 -19.40 7.03
CA PHE A 115 22.54 -19.38 8.14
C PHE A 115 23.58 -20.49 8.02
N HIS A 116 23.14 -21.74 7.89
CA HIS A 116 24.05 -22.89 7.77
C HIS A 116 24.84 -22.90 6.46
N THR A 117 24.41 -22.17 5.42
CA THR A 117 25.21 -22.03 4.19
C THR A 117 26.30 -20.99 4.39
N CYS A 118 25.97 -19.81 4.94
CA CYS A 118 26.96 -18.77 5.23
C CYS A 118 27.98 -19.24 6.28
N ARG A 119 27.53 -19.94 7.33
CA ARG A 119 28.40 -20.51 8.37
C ARG A 119 29.36 -21.58 7.82
N ALA A 120 28.89 -22.41 6.89
CA ALA A 120 29.73 -23.45 6.28
C ALA A 120 30.84 -22.88 5.39
N VAL A 121 30.64 -21.69 4.80
CA VAL A 121 31.68 -21.01 4.01
C VAL A 121 32.92 -20.72 4.87
N LEU A 122 32.74 -20.35 6.14
CA LEU A 122 33.85 -20.04 7.07
C LEU A 122 34.78 -21.24 7.33
N ASP A 123 34.32 -22.45 7.04
CA ASP A 123 35.08 -23.70 7.19
C ASP A 123 35.56 -24.26 5.82
N CYS A 124 35.29 -23.57 4.71
CA CYS A 124 35.74 -23.99 3.37
C CYS A 124 37.13 -23.42 3.06
N GLU A 125 37.90 -24.16 2.27
CA GLU A 125 39.20 -23.69 1.73
C GLU A 125 39.05 -23.19 0.29
N ARG A 126 39.87 -22.21 -0.11
CA ARG A 126 39.91 -21.70 -1.49
C ARG A 126 40.70 -22.63 -2.38
N GLY A 127 40.19 -22.93 -3.58
CA GLY A 127 40.95 -23.71 -4.57
C GLY A 127 42.17 -22.96 -5.12
N ALA A 128 43.13 -23.68 -5.71
CA ALA A 128 44.25 -23.08 -6.44
C ALA A 128 43.92 -22.94 -7.94
N GLY A 129 44.34 -21.83 -8.57
CA GLY A 129 44.19 -21.59 -10.00
C GLY A 129 43.36 -20.36 -10.34
N ASP A 130 42.68 -20.39 -11.48
CA ASP A 130 41.82 -19.29 -11.94
C ASP A 130 40.59 -19.06 -11.02
N PHE A 131 39.86 -17.97 -11.26
CA PHE A 131 38.73 -17.59 -10.42
C PHE A 131 37.64 -18.67 -10.31
N GLN A 132 37.42 -19.49 -11.35
CA GLN A 132 36.45 -20.57 -11.31
C GLN A 132 36.98 -21.79 -10.54
N ALA A 133 38.26 -22.11 -10.70
CA ALA A 133 38.95 -23.16 -9.96
C ALA A 133 39.01 -22.87 -8.45
N GLN A 134 39.13 -21.59 -8.08
CA GLN A 134 39.09 -21.13 -6.69
C GLN A 134 37.71 -21.35 -6.03
N GLN A 135 36.61 -21.19 -6.79
CA GLN A 135 35.23 -21.34 -6.29
C GLN A 135 34.78 -22.80 -6.18
N GLN A 136 35.41 -23.71 -6.93
CA GLN A 136 34.93 -25.08 -7.07
C GLN A 136 34.97 -25.89 -5.76
N PRO A 137 36.02 -25.84 -4.93
CA PRO A 137 36.05 -26.51 -3.63
C PRO A 137 34.94 -26.01 -2.69
N ILE A 138 34.74 -24.68 -2.62
CA ILE A 138 33.69 -24.07 -1.80
C ILE A 138 32.31 -24.59 -2.22
N LEU A 139 32.01 -24.66 -3.53
CA LEU A 139 30.74 -25.20 -4.01
C LEU A 139 30.54 -26.66 -3.62
N ASP A 140 31.61 -27.46 -3.67
CA ASP A 140 31.59 -28.89 -3.38
C ASP A 140 31.37 -29.14 -1.89
N ASP A 141 32.04 -28.39 -1.02
CA ASP A 141 31.87 -28.44 0.43
C ASP A 141 30.49 -27.96 0.86
N LEU A 142 29.98 -26.87 0.29
CA LEU A 142 28.62 -26.39 0.54
C LEU A 142 27.56 -27.42 0.12
N TYR A 143 27.77 -28.08 -1.02
CA TYR A 143 26.88 -29.14 -1.49
C TYR A 143 26.96 -30.39 -0.60
N ALA A 144 28.16 -30.79 -0.16
CA ALA A 144 28.35 -31.88 0.79
C ALA A 144 27.67 -31.57 2.14
N ALA A 145 27.80 -30.34 2.63
CA ALA A 145 27.12 -29.85 3.82
C ALA A 145 25.60 -29.86 3.65
N LEU A 146 25.07 -29.53 2.47
CA LEU A 146 23.64 -29.62 2.15
C LEU A 146 23.15 -31.08 2.18
N LEU A 147 23.90 -32.01 1.58
CA LEU A 147 23.60 -33.45 1.60
C LEU A 147 23.61 -33.99 3.02
N LYS A 148 24.53 -33.53 3.88
CA LYS A 148 24.55 -33.91 5.30
C LYS A 148 23.31 -33.47 6.06
N ARG A 149 22.76 -32.30 5.72
CA ARG A 149 21.53 -31.76 6.31
C ARG A 149 20.25 -32.42 5.80
N ARG A 150 20.22 -32.88 4.53
CA ARG A 150 19.03 -33.47 3.88
C ARG A 150 19.19 -34.98 3.67
N LYS A 151 18.72 -35.77 4.65
CA LYS A 151 18.75 -37.24 4.61
C LYS A 151 18.17 -37.84 3.32
N THR A 152 17.13 -37.25 2.74
CA THR A 152 16.52 -37.72 1.49
C THR A 152 17.44 -37.54 0.29
N LEU A 153 18.04 -36.36 0.12
CA LEU A 153 19.01 -36.12 -0.97
C LEU A 153 20.25 -37.00 -0.82
N ARG A 154 20.72 -37.21 0.40
CA ARG A 154 21.80 -38.18 0.68
C ARG A 154 21.39 -39.61 0.33
N GLY A 155 20.13 -39.99 0.60
CA GLY A 155 19.58 -41.28 0.20
C GLY A 155 19.58 -41.45 -1.31
N CYS A 156 19.13 -40.44 -2.06
CA CYS A 156 19.17 -40.43 -3.52
C CYS A 156 20.60 -40.46 -4.07
N ALA A 157 21.53 -39.70 -3.48
CA ALA A 157 22.93 -39.72 -3.87
C ALA A 157 23.57 -41.10 -3.64
N ARG A 158 23.35 -41.71 -2.47
CA ARG A 158 23.81 -43.08 -2.18
C ARG A 158 23.17 -44.14 -3.08
N LEU A 159 21.89 -43.97 -3.40
CA LEU A 159 21.19 -44.86 -4.34
C LEU A 159 21.78 -44.72 -5.75
N ALA A 160 22.12 -43.50 -6.17
CA ALA A 160 22.79 -43.24 -7.44
C ALA A 160 24.22 -43.81 -7.49
N ASP A 161 24.99 -43.67 -6.41
CA ASP A 161 26.32 -44.27 -6.28
C ASP A 161 26.23 -45.81 -6.33
N PHE A 162 25.25 -46.39 -5.63
CA PHE A 162 25.00 -47.83 -5.63
C PHE A 162 24.56 -48.37 -7.00
N LEU A 163 23.61 -47.68 -7.67
CA LEU A 163 23.14 -48.03 -9.01
C LEU A 163 24.24 -47.83 -10.07
N GLY A 164 25.07 -46.81 -9.89
CA GLY A 164 26.20 -46.50 -10.77
C GLY A 164 27.36 -47.49 -10.64
N GLN A 165 27.57 -48.10 -9.48
CA GLN A 165 28.66 -49.07 -9.26
C GLN A 165 28.30 -50.52 -9.62
N HIS A 166 27.02 -50.92 -9.58
CA HIS A 166 26.66 -52.35 -9.62
C HIS A 166 25.68 -52.79 -10.73
N LEU A 167 24.99 -51.89 -11.46
CA LEU A 167 23.84 -52.31 -12.29
C LEU A 167 23.77 -51.74 -13.72
N LEU A 168 24.62 -50.77 -14.12
CA LEU A 168 24.48 -50.08 -15.40
C LEU A 168 25.81 -50.01 -16.17
N THR A 169 25.83 -50.44 -17.44
CA THR A 169 27.01 -50.35 -18.31
C THR A 169 27.15 -48.96 -18.94
N GLY A 170 28.32 -48.35 -18.75
CA GLY A 170 28.87 -47.23 -19.54
C GLY A 170 28.03 -45.95 -19.60
N TRP A 171 27.14 -45.87 -20.57
CA TRP A 171 26.43 -44.62 -20.91
C TRP A 171 25.26 -44.32 -19.97
N LEU A 172 24.54 -45.35 -19.51
CA LEU A 172 23.44 -45.22 -18.53
C LEU A 172 23.96 -44.78 -17.16
N GLN A 173 25.16 -45.22 -16.79
CA GLN A 173 25.85 -44.78 -15.58
C GLN A 173 26.16 -43.27 -15.64
N GLY A 174 26.68 -42.79 -16.77
CA GLY A 174 26.95 -41.36 -17.00
C GLY A 174 25.67 -40.51 -16.96
N LEU A 175 24.58 -41.01 -17.53
CA LEU A 175 23.30 -40.30 -17.58
C LEU A 175 22.61 -40.24 -16.20
N VAL A 176 22.62 -41.34 -15.44
CA VAL A 176 22.09 -41.36 -14.06
C VAL A 176 22.93 -40.49 -13.13
N ALA A 177 24.26 -40.54 -13.23
CA ALA A 177 25.14 -39.66 -12.46
C ALA A 177 24.91 -38.18 -12.83
N ALA A 178 24.76 -37.87 -14.13
CA ALA A 178 24.47 -36.52 -14.60
C ALA A 178 23.10 -36.00 -14.13
N LEU A 179 22.05 -36.82 -14.15
CA LEU A 179 20.70 -36.40 -13.74
C LEU A 179 20.49 -36.38 -12.23
N VAL A 180 21.11 -37.29 -11.48
CA VAL A 180 20.85 -37.42 -10.03
C VAL A 180 21.86 -36.64 -9.19
N VAL A 181 23.10 -36.48 -9.66
CA VAL A 181 24.15 -35.75 -8.94
C VAL A 181 24.49 -34.43 -9.64
N GLY A 182 24.73 -34.48 -10.95
CA GLY A 182 25.13 -33.31 -11.75
C GLY A 182 24.06 -32.22 -11.81
N PHE A 183 22.82 -32.58 -12.14
CA PHE A 183 21.72 -31.63 -12.30
C PHE A 183 21.34 -30.95 -10.97
N PRO A 184 21.17 -31.65 -9.83
CA PRO A 184 20.93 -30.96 -8.55
C PRO A 184 22.08 -30.07 -8.10
N LYS A 185 23.33 -30.46 -8.38
CA LYS A 185 24.52 -29.62 -8.10
C LYS A 185 24.53 -28.36 -8.98
N LEU A 186 24.16 -28.49 -10.26
CA LEU A 186 24.03 -27.36 -11.18
C LEU A 186 22.87 -26.43 -10.78
N CYS A 187 21.70 -26.97 -10.42
CA CYS A 187 20.60 -26.19 -9.86
C CYS A 187 21.00 -25.49 -8.56
N TYR A 188 21.80 -26.14 -7.70
CA TYR A 188 22.30 -25.55 -6.46
C TYR A 188 23.29 -24.41 -6.74
N ARG A 189 24.23 -24.59 -7.68
CA ARG A 189 25.13 -23.53 -8.16
C ARG A 189 24.34 -22.34 -8.71
N PHE A 190 23.34 -22.59 -9.54
CA PHE A 190 22.46 -21.56 -10.08
C PHE A 190 21.68 -20.83 -8.97
N HIS A 191 21.16 -21.58 -7.99
CA HIS A 191 20.46 -21.03 -6.84
C HIS A 191 21.36 -20.09 -6.00
N LEU A 192 22.60 -20.51 -5.73
CA LEU A 192 23.58 -19.70 -5.01
C LEU A 192 23.96 -18.43 -5.79
N ARG A 193 24.13 -18.53 -7.11
CA ARG A 193 24.54 -17.39 -7.95
C ARG A 193 23.42 -16.37 -8.20
N HIS A 194 22.17 -16.82 -8.35
CA HIS A 194 21.10 -15.95 -8.83
C HIS A 194 19.98 -15.66 -7.83
N TRP A 195 19.58 -16.58 -6.95
CA TRP A 195 18.26 -16.45 -6.29
C TRP A 195 18.28 -16.48 -4.75
N GLY A 196 19.21 -17.21 -4.11
CA GLY A 196 19.10 -17.51 -2.68
C GLY A 196 19.79 -16.52 -1.72
N LEU A 197 20.95 -15.99 -2.12
CA LEU A 197 21.88 -15.28 -1.21
C LEU A 197 22.53 -14.04 -1.88
N ARG A 198 21.87 -13.43 -2.86
CA ARG A 198 22.37 -12.21 -3.53
C ARG A 198 22.68 -11.09 -2.54
N TRP A 199 21.88 -10.95 -1.50
CA TRP A 199 22.09 -9.94 -0.46
C TRP A 199 23.44 -10.08 0.27
N VAL A 200 24.04 -11.28 0.31
CA VAL A 200 25.40 -11.49 0.85
C VAL A 200 26.44 -10.89 -0.09
N ALA A 201 26.19 -10.98 -1.41
CA ALA A 201 27.04 -10.38 -2.42
C ALA A 201 26.99 -8.85 -2.33
N ASP A 202 25.79 -8.29 -2.12
CA ASP A 202 25.61 -6.84 -1.90
C ASP A 202 26.38 -6.37 -0.65
N GLU A 203 26.33 -7.14 0.45
CA GLU A 203 27.05 -6.85 1.70
C GLU A 203 28.57 -6.89 1.54
N ALA A 204 29.07 -7.77 0.68
CA ALA A 204 30.48 -7.89 0.35
C ALA A 204 30.91 -7.03 -0.85
N ASN A 205 29.99 -6.24 -1.43
CA ASN A 205 30.20 -5.41 -2.62
C ASN A 205 30.74 -6.18 -3.86
N VAL A 206 30.16 -7.35 -4.14
CA VAL A 206 30.55 -8.24 -5.25
C VAL A 206 29.35 -8.76 -6.04
N THR A 207 29.59 -9.41 -7.19
CA THR A 207 28.51 -9.70 -8.16
C THR A 207 27.61 -10.88 -7.78
N CYS A 208 28.13 -11.87 -7.06
CA CYS A 208 27.34 -13.01 -6.60
C CYS A 208 27.87 -13.64 -5.31
N PHE A 209 27.06 -14.50 -4.68
CA PHE A 209 27.38 -15.14 -3.40
C PHE A 209 28.70 -15.91 -3.43
N LEU A 210 29.01 -16.61 -4.52
CA LEU A 210 30.25 -17.38 -4.61
C LEU A 210 31.49 -16.48 -4.70
N ASP A 211 31.34 -15.26 -5.21
CA ASP A 211 32.43 -14.27 -5.20
C ASP A 211 32.65 -13.76 -3.78
N ALA A 212 31.56 -13.50 -3.05
CA ALA A 212 31.61 -13.09 -1.65
C ALA A 212 32.24 -14.19 -0.78
N ALA A 213 31.87 -15.45 -1.04
CA ALA A 213 32.36 -16.60 -0.29
C ALA A 213 33.89 -16.77 -0.37
N LEU A 214 34.55 -16.29 -1.44
CA LEU A 214 36.01 -16.31 -1.52
C LEU A 214 36.66 -15.36 -0.51
N ALA A 215 35.99 -14.25 -0.17
CA ALA A 215 36.54 -13.24 0.74
C ALA A 215 36.49 -13.67 2.21
N PHE A 216 35.52 -14.48 2.62
CA PHE A 216 35.35 -14.93 4.01
C PHE A 216 35.38 -16.46 4.18
N CYS A 217 36.02 -17.18 3.27
CA CYS A 217 36.38 -18.59 3.52
C CYS A 217 37.54 -18.69 4.53
N GLN A 218 37.94 -19.89 4.93
CA GLN A 218 38.96 -20.10 5.96
C GLN A 218 40.28 -19.38 5.66
N ASP A 219 40.68 -19.36 4.38
CA ASP A 219 41.91 -18.70 3.89
C ASP A 219 41.59 -17.39 3.15
N GLY A 220 40.43 -16.79 3.44
CA GLY A 220 39.96 -15.54 2.85
C GLY A 220 40.65 -14.30 3.42
N GLU A 221 40.32 -13.13 2.86
CA GLU A 221 40.84 -11.83 3.32
C GLU A 221 40.15 -11.32 4.60
N LEU A 222 38.96 -11.82 4.91
CA LEU A 222 38.16 -11.39 6.05
C LEU A 222 38.39 -12.31 7.25
N ASP A 223 38.71 -11.70 8.40
CA ASP A 223 38.80 -12.41 9.66
C ASP A 223 37.42 -12.94 10.10
N ARG A 224 37.42 -14.06 10.82
CA ARG A 224 36.22 -14.73 11.35
C ARG A 224 35.43 -13.82 12.31
N GLU A 225 36.11 -12.90 12.97
CA GLU A 225 35.52 -11.90 13.86
C GLU A 225 35.29 -10.53 13.18
N ASP A 226 35.49 -10.40 11.86
CA ASP A 226 35.21 -9.16 11.11
C ASP A 226 33.73 -8.77 11.25
N PRO A 227 33.41 -7.49 11.53
CA PRO A 227 32.02 -7.00 11.66
C PRO A 227 31.12 -7.39 10.48
N ARG A 228 31.64 -7.45 9.25
CA ARG A 228 30.89 -7.87 8.06
C ARG A 228 30.48 -9.34 8.13
N VAL A 229 31.35 -10.21 8.64
CA VAL A 229 31.04 -11.64 8.85
C VAL A 229 29.94 -11.77 9.90
N ARG A 230 30.04 -11.02 11.01
CA ARG A 230 29.01 -10.99 12.06
C ARG A 230 27.66 -10.56 11.50
N ARG A 231 27.64 -9.47 10.73
CA ARG A 231 26.47 -8.91 10.04
C ARG A 231 25.85 -9.90 9.06
N ILE A 232 26.65 -10.58 8.25
CA ILE A 232 26.17 -11.62 7.31
C ILE A 232 25.51 -12.77 8.06
N LEU A 233 26.12 -13.28 9.12
CA LEU A 233 25.58 -14.43 9.87
C LEU A 233 24.28 -14.10 10.59
N LEU A 234 24.20 -12.95 11.28
CA LEU A 234 22.97 -12.56 11.95
C LEU A 234 21.85 -12.23 10.94
N ARG A 235 22.17 -11.58 9.81
CA ARG A 235 21.21 -11.36 8.72
C ARG A 235 20.72 -12.67 8.10
N ALA A 236 21.60 -13.66 7.93
CA ALA A 236 21.23 -14.99 7.44
C ALA A 236 20.27 -15.68 8.41
N LEU A 237 20.56 -15.64 9.71
CA LEU A 237 19.70 -16.16 10.76
C LEU A 237 18.32 -15.49 10.73
N LEU A 238 18.26 -14.16 10.78
CA LEU A 238 17.01 -13.39 10.72
C LEU A 238 16.20 -13.68 9.45
N THR A 239 16.87 -13.86 8.31
CA THR A 239 16.23 -14.24 7.05
C THR A 239 15.54 -15.61 7.14
N ASP A 240 16.22 -16.59 7.73
CA ASP A 240 15.67 -17.93 7.94
C ASP A 240 14.52 -17.93 8.97
N LEU A 241 14.64 -17.17 10.07
CA LEU A 241 13.57 -17.02 11.05
C LEU A 241 12.32 -16.35 10.45
N ARG A 242 12.50 -15.33 9.61
CA ARG A 242 11.42 -14.71 8.82
C ARG A 242 10.79 -15.72 7.88
N GLN A 243 11.60 -16.49 7.15
CA GLN A 243 11.08 -17.52 6.25
C GLN A 243 10.32 -18.62 7.00
N ALA A 244 10.79 -19.02 8.18
CA ALA A 244 10.16 -20.02 9.03
C ALA A 244 8.79 -19.58 9.57
N THR A 245 8.54 -18.26 9.64
CA THR A 245 7.28 -17.68 10.11
C THR A 245 6.41 -17.12 8.98
N ARG A 246 6.90 -17.05 7.72
CA ARG A 246 6.13 -16.55 6.57
C ARG A 246 4.95 -17.47 6.22
N ARG A 247 3.79 -16.87 5.92
CA ARG A 247 2.64 -17.56 5.32
C ARG A 247 2.96 -17.80 3.84
N ARG A 248 3.21 -19.05 3.46
CA ARG A 248 3.82 -19.35 2.16
C ARG A 248 2.83 -19.39 0.99
N THR A 249 1.52 -19.52 1.22
CA THR A 249 0.47 -19.61 0.16
C THR A 249 -0.95 -19.31 0.68
N TRP A 250 -1.91 -19.07 -0.23
CA TRP A 250 -3.33 -18.87 0.08
C TRP A 250 -3.94 -20.00 0.91
N LEU A 251 -3.59 -21.27 0.67
CA LEU A 251 -4.03 -22.43 1.47
C LEU A 251 -3.43 -22.50 2.89
N SER A 252 -2.49 -21.61 3.24
CA SER A 252 -1.80 -21.62 4.54
C SER A 252 -2.59 -21.02 5.71
N HIS A 253 -3.80 -20.49 5.48
CA HIS A 253 -4.70 -20.09 6.57
C HIS A 253 -5.17 -21.32 7.39
N LEU A 254 -5.35 -22.46 6.72
CA LEU A 254 -5.56 -23.76 7.38
C LEU A 254 -4.24 -24.33 7.94
N TRP A 255 -3.08 -23.84 7.48
CA TRP A 255 -1.74 -24.39 7.74
C TRP A 255 -0.81 -23.34 8.37
N ALA A 256 -1.30 -22.60 9.37
CA ALA A 256 -0.47 -21.67 10.15
C ALA A 256 0.56 -22.47 10.98
N ARG A 257 1.68 -22.83 10.35
CA ARG A 257 2.65 -23.77 10.94
C ARG A 257 3.30 -23.24 12.23
N ARG A 258 3.46 -21.92 12.41
CA ARG A 258 4.14 -21.32 13.58
C ARG A 258 3.62 -19.90 13.86
N ARG A 259 2.99 -19.68 15.01
CA ARG A 259 2.45 -18.36 15.44
C ARG A 259 3.32 -17.63 16.47
N TRP A 260 4.36 -18.29 16.97
CA TRP A 260 5.26 -17.80 18.03
C TRP A 260 6.41 -16.96 17.49
N SER A 261 6.94 -16.08 18.35
CA SER A 261 8.18 -15.33 18.13
C SER A 261 9.41 -16.17 18.52
N PHE A 262 10.61 -15.73 18.14
CA PHE A 262 11.87 -16.32 18.60
C PHE A 262 12.49 -15.42 19.66
N VAL A 263 12.99 -15.99 20.76
CA VAL A 263 13.50 -15.19 21.88
C VAL A 263 14.98 -15.46 22.12
N VAL A 264 15.81 -14.42 22.15
CA VAL A 264 17.19 -14.49 22.64
C VAL A 264 17.25 -13.80 23.99
N LEU A 265 17.80 -14.50 24.97
CA LEU A 265 18.00 -14.01 26.33
C LEU A 265 19.50 -13.82 26.55
N ILE A 266 19.88 -12.66 27.08
CA ILE A 266 21.24 -12.34 27.47
C ILE A 266 21.19 -12.02 28.97
N PRO A 267 21.39 -13.01 29.85
CA PRO A 267 21.17 -12.87 31.28
C PRO A 267 22.04 -11.80 31.93
N GLU A 268 23.21 -11.51 31.36
CA GLU A 268 24.14 -10.53 31.88
C GLU A 268 25.02 -10.01 30.74
N ILE A 269 25.25 -8.69 30.71
CA ILE A 269 26.21 -8.01 29.84
C ILE A 269 27.23 -7.36 30.77
N ASP A 270 28.35 -8.04 30.97
CA ASP A 270 29.40 -7.62 31.91
C ASP A 270 30.64 -7.10 31.20
N ASP A 271 30.97 -7.71 30.06
CA ASP A 271 32.16 -7.40 29.28
C ASP A 271 31.79 -6.62 28.01
N ALA A 272 32.52 -5.52 27.75
CA ALA A 272 32.37 -4.72 26.55
C ALA A 272 32.72 -5.50 25.27
N ASP A 273 33.62 -6.49 25.40
CA ASP A 273 34.03 -7.38 24.31
C ASP A 273 33.36 -8.76 24.39
N GLY A 274 32.41 -8.93 25.32
CA GLY A 274 31.69 -10.16 25.56
C GLY A 274 30.78 -10.59 24.39
N PRO A 275 30.47 -11.90 24.27
CA PRO A 275 29.65 -12.42 23.17
C PRO A 275 28.24 -11.80 23.13
N GLY A 276 27.63 -11.52 24.29
CA GLY A 276 26.33 -10.85 24.40
C GLY A 276 26.37 -9.41 23.91
N ARG A 277 27.44 -8.67 24.25
CA ARG A 277 27.66 -7.31 23.76
C ARG A 277 27.89 -7.25 22.26
N ALA A 278 28.73 -8.15 21.73
CA ALA A 278 28.96 -8.28 20.30
C ALA A 278 27.67 -8.64 19.54
N PHE A 279 26.85 -9.54 20.08
CA PHE A 279 25.55 -9.88 19.50
C PHE A 279 24.61 -8.68 19.44
N LEU A 280 24.52 -7.90 20.52
CA LEU A 280 23.68 -6.69 20.58
C LEU A 280 24.16 -5.60 19.63
N GLY A 281 25.48 -5.36 19.53
CA GLY A 281 26.04 -4.40 18.58
C GLY A 281 25.74 -4.79 17.13
N THR A 282 25.94 -6.06 16.76
CA THR A 282 25.57 -6.53 15.41
C THR A 282 24.06 -6.49 15.16
N PHE A 283 23.24 -6.71 16.19
CA PHE A 283 21.78 -6.58 16.08
C PHE A 283 21.36 -5.13 15.84
N GLU A 284 21.97 -4.18 16.56
CA GLU A 284 21.76 -2.73 16.41
C GLU A 284 22.02 -2.30 14.96
N GLU A 285 23.22 -2.58 14.46
CA GLU A 285 23.66 -2.22 13.10
C GLU A 285 22.72 -2.80 12.02
N LEU A 286 22.20 -4.01 12.23
CA LEU A 286 21.31 -4.67 11.28
C LEU A 286 19.87 -4.20 11.37
N ALA A 287 19.35 -3.99 12.58
CA ALA A 287 17.95 -3.67 12.79
C ALA A 287 17.61 -2.22 12.39
N GLY A 288 18.61 -1.33 12.31
CA GLY A 288 18.48 -0.01 11.70
C GLY A 288 18.03 -0.09 10.24
N ASP A 289 18.69 -0.94 9.45
CA ASP A 289 18.47 -1.05 8.00
C ASP A 289 17.48 -2.14 7.58
N HIS A 290 17.20 -3.10 8.46
CA HIS A 290 16.46 -4.31 8.10
C HIS A 290 15.41 -4.71 9.14
N PRO A 291 14.30 -5.35 8.71
CA PRO A 291 13.28 -5.83 9.63
C PRO A 291 13.82 -6.93 10.55
N SER A 292 13.73 -6.71 11.86
CA SER A 292 14.18 -7.62 12.92
C SER A 292 13.13 -8.65 13.35
N LYS A 293 11.86 -8.47 12.96
CA LYS A 293 10.81 -9.49 13.21
C LYS A 293 11.22 -10.85 12.62
N PRO A 294 10.92 -12.00 13.26
CA PRO A 294 10.16 -12.20 14.50
C PRO A 294 11.05 -12.37 15.76
N LEU A 295 12.24 -11.76 15.81
CA LEU A 295 13.18 -11.94 16.93
C LEU A 295 12.89 -10.94 18.05
N LEU A 296 12.74 -11.43 19.28
CA LEU A 296 12.80 -10.65 20.52
C LEU A 296 14.18 -10.89 21.15
N VAL A 297 14.89 -9.82 21.47
CA VAL A 297 16.13 -9.88 22.25
C VAL A 297 15.87 -9.19 23.58
N LEU A 298 16.07 -9.93 24.68
CA LEU A 298 15.95 -9.41 26.04
C LEU A 298 17.28 -9.61 26.75
N ALA A 299 17.88 -8.52 27.20
CA ALA A 299 19.17 -8.52 27.86
C ALA A 299 19.11 -7.81 29.21
N ALA A 300 20.04 -8.12 30.10
CA ALA A 300 20.24 -7.41 31.35
C ALA A 300 21.65 -6.82 31.40
N CYS A 301 21.74 -5.56 31.82
CA CYS A 301 23.01 -4.85 31.95
C CYS A 301 23.42 -4.81 33.42
N ALA A 302 24.56 -5.42 33.77
CA ALA A 302 25.17 -5.23 35.10
C ALA A 302 26.24 -4.13 35.08
N GLY A 303 26.87 -3.90 33.91
CA GLY A 303 27.78 -2.77 33.65
C GLY A 303 27.09 -1.52 33.06
N PRO A 304 27.86 -0.55 32.52
CA PRO A 304 27.29 0.60 31.82
C PRO A 304 26.52 0.16 30.55
N PRO A 305 25.33 0.73 30.31
CA PRO A 305 24.55 0.42 29.11
C PRO A 305 25.33 0.81 27.85
N PRO A 306 25.04 0.17 26.69
CA PRO A 306 25.65 0.58 25.44
C PRO A 306 25.31 2.01 25.05
N ASP A 307 26.28 2.72 24.46
CA ASP A 307 26.11 4.11 24.01
C ASP A 307 25.00 4.25 22.95
N TYR A 308 24.77 3.19 22.17
CA TYR A 308 23.70 3.09 21.18
C TYR A 308 22.33 2.71 21.78
N ALA A 309 22.24 2.39 23.08
CA ALA A 309 20.98 2.01 23.71
C ALA A 309 20.16 3.25 24.08
N ALA A 310 19.14 3.56 23.29
CA ALA A 310 18.30 4.72 23.53
C ALA A 310 17.42 4.53 24.80
N PRO A 311 17.39 5.51 25.73
CA PRO A 311 16.59 5.41 26.94
C PRO A 311 15.10 5.33 26.62
N LEU A 312 14.38 4.54 27.43
CA LEU A 312 12.92 4.49 27.39
C LEU A 312 12.36 5.80 27.97
N GLY A 313 11.75 6.64 27.12
CA GLY A 313 10.98 7.82 27.54
C GLY A 313 9.66 7.47 28.22
N ALA A 314 9.69 6.58 29.22
CA ALA A 314 8.54 6.17 30.00
C ALA A 314 8.43 6.98 31.29
N ASP A 315 7.20 7.35 31.62
CA ASP A 315 6.85 7.95 32.91
C ASP A 315 6.96 6.86 34.00
N CYS A 316 8.05 6.92 34.77
CA CYS A 316 8.36 5.97 35.84
C CYS A 316 7.46 6.17 37.07
N ASP A 317 6.78 7.32 37.19
CA ASP A 317 5.86 7.63 38.28
C ASP A 317 4.48 7.01 38.05
N ARG A 318 4.17 6.63 36.79
CA ARG A 318 2.95 5.87 36.47
C ARG A 318 3.14 4.38 36.80
N PRO A 319 2.20 3.75 37.54
CA PRO A 319 2.28 2.35 37.97
C PRO A 319 2.47 1.29 36.84
N ASN A 320 2.33 1.67 35.58
CA ASN A 320 2.49 0.79 34.41
C ASN A 320 3.19 1.46 33.21
N GLY A 321 3.74 2.67 33.37
CA GLY A 321 4.25 3.47 32.26
C GLY A 321 5.33 2.76 31.43
N VAL A 322 6.23 2.06 32.12
CA VAL A 322 7.29 1.25 31.50
C VAL A 322 6.72 0.08 30.71
N ALA A 323 5.85 -0.74 31.31
CA ALA A 323 5.29 -1.92 30.66
C ALA A 323 4.39 -1.57 29.47
N ASP A 324 3.65 -0.47 29.55
CA ASP A 324 2.77 -0.01 28.47
C ASP A 324 3.59 0.53 27.29
N LYS A 325 4.66 1.29 27.54
CA LYS A 325 5.58 1.73 26.48
C LYS A 325 6.30 0.55 25.80
N VAL A 326 6.73 -0.45 26.57
CA VAL A 326 7.31 -1.68 26.00
C VAL A 326 6.29 -2.40 25.12
N PHE A 327 5.03 -2.50 25.54
CA PHE A 327 3.96 -3.08 24.72
C PHE A 327 3.74 -2.33 23.40
N THR A 328 3.76 -0.99 23.44
CA THR A 328 3.68 -0.16 22.24
C THR A 328 4.83 -0.50 21.27
N PHE A 329 6.09 -0.49 21.73
CA PHE A 329 7.23 -0.80 20.86
C PHE A 329 7.21 -2.22 20.31
N LEU A 330 6.76 -3.19 21.10
CA LEU A 330 6.66 -4.58 20.66
C LEU A 330 5.53 -4.81 19.64
N ASN A 331 4.50 -3.96 19.61
CA ASN A 331 3.36 -4.10 18.67
C ASN A 331 3.44 -3.19 17.45
N GLU A 332 3.82 -1.94 17.65
CA GLU A 332 3.84 -0.88 16.63
C GLU A 332 5.22 -0.75 15.99
N GLY A 333 6.28 -1.06 16.74
CA GLY A 333 7.67 -1.00 16.32
C GLY A 333 8.42 0.19 16.94
N SER A 334 9.73 0.23 16.72
CA SER A 334 10.61 1.30 17.18
C SER A 334 11.61 1.64 16.06
N ASP A 335 11.86 2.93 15.85
CA ASP A 335 12.94 3.38 14.96
C ASP A 335 14.32 3.10 15.56
N GLU A 336 14.44 3.19 16.89
CA GLU A 336 15.65 2.79 17.60
C GLU A 336 15.70 1.27 17.73
N PRO A 337 16.77 0.61 17.27
CA PRO A 337 16.91 -0.85 17.27
C PRO A 337 17.16 -1.42 18.68
N VAL A 338 17.70 -0.63 19.61
CA VAL A 338 18.00 -1.05 20.98
C VAL A 338 17.42 -0.03 21.98
N ARG A 339 16.63 -0.52 22.94
CA ARG A 339 15.97 0.30 23.97
C ARG A 339 16.44 -0.08 25.36
N LEU A 340 16.87 0.92 26.14
CA LEU A 340 17.24 0.79 27.54
C LEU A 340 16.01 0.99 28.44
N ILE A 341 15.62 -0.05 29.17
CA ILE A 341 14.53 -0.07 30.13
C ILE A 341 15.11 0.04 31.53
N THR A 342 15.00 1.22 32.13
CA THR A 342 15.39 1.44 33.52
C THR A 342 14.28 0.95 34.45
N LEU A 343 14.57 -0.06 35.27
CA LEU A 343 13.65 -0.61 36.25
C LEU A 343 13.71 0.22 37.56
N PRO A 344 12.56 0.57 38.16
CA PRO A 344 12.43 1.48 39.32
C PRO A 344 13.04 0.91 40.60
N ALA A 345 13.79 1.68 41.39
CA ALA A 345 14.49 1.16 42.59
C ALA A 345 13.59 0.45 43.64
N GLU A 346 12.27 0.62 43.59
CA GLU A 346 11.30 0.00 44.51
C GLU A 346 11.10 -1.51 44.23
N ASP A 347 11.46 -2.34 45.21
CA ASP A 347 11.27 -3.79 45.17
C ASP A 347 9.89 -4.21 45.73
N ASP A 348 9.37 -5.34 45.25
CA ASP A 348 8.17 -6.00 45.75
C ASP A 348 8.42 -6.59 47.14
N THR A 349 8.18 -5.77 48.16
CA THR A 349 8.31 -6.15 49.57
C THR A 349 7.21 -7.09 50.04
N GLU A 350 6.06 -7.09 49.37
CA GLU A 350 4.87 -7.89 49.72
C GLU A 350 4.84 -9.26 49.02
N GLY A 351 5.72 -9.50 48.04
CA GLY A 351 5.74 -10.73 47.24
C GLY A 351 4.55 -10.84 46.27
N THR A 352 3.85 -9.74 46.03
CA THR A 352 2.63 -9.66 45.22
C THR A 352 2.93 -9.88 43.73
N ALA A 353 4.02 -9.31 43.21
CA ALA A 353 4.47 -9.52 41.84
C ALA A 353 4.91 -10.97 41.62
N LYS A 354 5.70 -11.54 42.53
CA LYS A 354 6.09 -12.95 42.49
C LYS A 354 4.87 -13.87 42.46
N THR A 355 3.95 -13.67 43.40
CA THR A 355 2.71 -14.47 43.49
C THR A 355 1.89 -14.34 42.21
N LYS A 356 1.78 -13.13 41.63
CA LYS A 356 1.06 -12.92 40.36
C LYS A 356 1.75 -13.61 39.18
N ILE A 357 3.07 -13.59 39.10
CA ILE A 357 3.85 -14.25 38.05
C ILE A 357 3.69 -15.78 38.15
N ASP A 358 3.73 -16.32 39.37
CA ASP A 358 3.57 -17.75 39.64
C ASP A 358 2.13 -18.23 39.40
N THR A 359 1.13 -17.38 39.70
CA THR A 359 -0.30 -17.70 39.54
C THR A 359 -0.84 -17.41 38.14
N HIS A 360 -0.22 -16.53 37.33
CA HIS A 360 -0.59 -16.30 35.94
C HIS A 360 0.12 -17.30 35.01
N TRP A 361 -0.69 -18.20 34.44
CA TRP A 361 -0.23 -19.35 33.67
C TRP A 361 0.42 -18.88 32.37
N GLY A 362 1.68 -19.30 32.15
CA GLY A 362 2.62 -18.78 31.14
C GLY A 362 2.23 -18.97 29.67
N VAL A 363 3.20 -18.74 28.77
CA VAL A 363 3.04 -18.69 27.31
C VAL A 363 2.22 -19.88 26.77
N MET A 364 0.94 -19.66 26.46
CA MET A 364 0.06 -20.70 25.94
C MET A 364 0.37 -21.02 24.48
N ALA A 365 1.37 -21.87 24.24
CA ALA A 365 1.55 -22.47 22.93
C ALA A 365 0.40 -23.43 22.62
N ARG A 366 -0.20 -23.28 21.43
CA ARG A 366 -1.27 -24.16 20.93
C ARG A 366 -0.81 -25.63 21.01
N ARG A 367 -1.63 -26.51 21.60
CA ARG A 367 -1.45 -27.97 21.54
C ARG A 367 -1.41 -28.45 20.09
N ASP A 368 -0.41 -29.25 19.74
CA ASP A 368 -0.30 -29.91 18.43
C ASP A 368 -1.54 -30.77 18.17
N HIS A 369 -2.20 -30.58 17.02
CA HIS A 369 -3.31 -31.44 16.60
C HIS A 369 -2.71 -32.66 15.88
N PRO A 370 -3.22 -33.90 16.06
CA PRO A 370 -2.68 -35.09 15.40
C PRO A 370 -2.68 -35.01 13.85
N LEU A 371 -3.54 -34.17 13.28
CA LEU A 371 -3.55 -33.87 11.84
C LEU A 371 -2.36 -33.02 11.35
N ASP A 372 -1.63 -32.35 12.24
CA ASP A 372 -0.43 -31.58 11.88
C ASP A 372 0.76 -32.52 11.50
N TRP A 373 0.72 -33.78 11.97
CA TRP A 373 1.73 -34.82 11.71
C TRP A 373 1.46 -35.64 10.44
N LEU A 374 0.21 -35.84 10.04
CA LEU A 374 -0.15 -36.63 8.85
C LEU A 374 0.10 -35.87 7.52
N ARG A 375 0.15 -34.54 7.56
CA ARG A 375 0.15 -33.68 6.37
C ARG A 375 1.50 -33.45 5.66
N PRO A 376 2.69 -33.48 6.31
CA PRO A 376 3.96 -33.30 5.60
C PRO A 376 4.51 -34.58 4.93
N ALA A 377 3.94 -35.77 5.22
CA ALA A 377 4.36 -37.04 4.61
C ALA A 377 3.57 -37.42 3.34
N ALA A 378 2.29 -37.06 3.26
CA ALA A 378 1.42 -37.45 2.14
C ALA A 378 1.64 -36.65 0.85
N LEU A 379 2.01 -35.37 0.98
CA LEU A 379 2.19 -34.46 -0.17
C LEU A 379 3.37 -34.80 -1.10
N PRO A 380 4.57 -35.19 -0.64
CA PRO A 380 5.65 -35.57 -1.56
C PRO A 380 5.38 -36.88 -2.29
N VAL A 381 4.64 -37.82 -1.67
CA VAL A 381 4.24 -39.09 -2.30
C VAL A 381 3.20 -38.84 -3.40
N MET A 382 2.20 -38.00 -3.12
CA MET A 382 1.20 -37.59 -4.12
C MET A 382 1.80 -36.75 -5.25
N ALA A 383 2.73 -35.84 -4.95
CA ALA A 383 3.41 -35.01 -5.95
C ALA A 383 4.37 -35.80 -6.86
N ALA A 384 5.05 -36.82 -6.33
CA ALA A 384 5.87 -37.71 -7.15
C ALA A 384 5.00 -38.58 -8.08
N ALA A 385 3.85 -39.06 -7.59
CA ALA A 385 2.90 -39.83 -8.40
C ALA A 385 2.22 -38.96 -9.48
N THR A 386 1.87 -37.70 -9.18
CA THR A 386 1.30 -36.79 -10.18
C THR A 386 2.33 -36.26 -11.17
N ALA A 387 3.58 -36.02 -10.76
CA ALA A 387 4.64 -35.61 -11.69
C ALA A 387 4.97 -36.70 -12.72
N GLY A 388 4.94 -37.98 -12.33
CA GLY A 388 5.13 -39.11 -13.27
C GLY A 388 4.01 -39.26 -14.29
N ILE A 389 2.77 -38.89 -13.92
CA ILE A 389 1.59 -39.01 -14.77
C ILE A 389 1.40 -37.76 -15.67
N LEU A 390 1.82 -36.58 -15.21
CA LEU A 390 1.63 -35.31 -15.93
C LEU A 390 2.78 -34.91 -16.87
N LEU A 391 3.98 -35.49 -16.72
CA LEU A 391 5.12 -35.13 -17.57
C LEU A 391 5.19 -35.91 -18.89
N VAL A 392 4.50 -37.04 -19.02
CA VAL A 392 4.48 -37.86 -20.25
C VAL A 392 3.69 -37.19 -21.39
N PRO A 393 2.55 -36.49 -21.16
CA PRO A 393 1.84 -35.81 -22.24
C PRO A 393 2.43 -34.44 -22.62
N HIS A 394 3.07 -33.74 -21.67
CA HIS A 394 3.56 -32.36 -21.88
C HIS A 394 4.78 -32.24 -22.80
N TYR A 395 5.54 -33.31 -23.00
CA TYR A 395 6.62 -33.33 -23.99
C TYR A 395 6.12 -33.58 -25.42
N LEU A 396 4.86 -33.98 -25.60
CA LEU A 396 4.30 -34.34 -26.90
C LEU A 396 3.36 -33.27 -27.47
N TRP A 397 2.77 -32.40 -26.64
CA TRP A 397 2.00 -31.24 -27.12
C TRP A 397 2.07 -30.04 -26.16
N PRO A 398 2.54 -28.86 -26.62
CA PRO A 398 2.49 -27.65 -25.83
C PRO A 398 1.04 -27.12 -25.78
N THR A 399 0.39 -27.21 -24.63
CA THR A 399 -0.79 -26.40 -24.33
C THR A 399 -0.35 -25.03 -23.80
N PRO A 400 -0.92 -23.92 -24.29
CA PRO A 400 -0.60 -22.60 -23.77
C PRO A 400 -1.00 -22.50 -22.28
N PRO A 401 -0.26 -21.72 -21.47
CA PRO A 401 -0.59 -21.53 -20.06
C PRO A 401 -2.00 -20.93 -19.90
N PRO A 402 -2.74 -21.29 -18.83
CA PRO A 402 -4.05 -20.70 -18.57
C PRO A 402 -3.90 -19.17 -18.45
N ALA A 403 -4.79 -18.44 -19.13
CA ALA A 403 -4.80 -16.98 -19.08
C ALA A 403 -4.95 -16.51 -17.62
N PRO A 404 -4.23 -15.45 -17.21
CA PRO A 404 -4.43 -14.86 -15.90
C PRO A 404 -5.90 -14.46 -15.70
N PRO A 405 -6.44 -14.54 -14.47
CA PRO A 405 -7.84 -14.22 -14.22
C PRO A 405 -8.13 -12.74 -14.53
N SER A 406 -9.22 -12.49 -15.27
CA SER A 406 -9.66 -11.15 -15.66
C SER A 406 -10.01 -10.24 -14.48
N CYS A 407 -10.42 -10.82 -13.34
CA CYS A 407 -10.68 -10.11 -12.09
C CYS A 407 -10.12 -10.90 -10.89
N VAL A 408 -9.68 -10.17 -9.86
CA VAL A 408 -9.11 -10.72 -8.62
C VAL A 408 -9.74 -10.04 -7.41
N THR A 409 -10.16 -10.84 -6.42
CA THR A 409 -10.56 -10.31 -5.11
C THR A 409 -9.31 -10.03 -4.28
N VAL A 410 -9.11 -8.78 -3.91
CA VAL A 410 -7.97 -8.35 -3.08
C VAL A 410 -8.29 -8.49 -1.60
N ARG A 411 -7.27 -8.31 -0.74
CA ARG A 411 -7.36 -8.54 0.71
C ARG A 411 -8.39 -7.65 1.41
N THR A 412 -8.70 -6.50 0.82
CA THR A 412 -9.69 -5.55 1.31
C THR A 412 -11.14 -5.99 1.03
N GLY A 413 -11.32 -7.06 0.25
CA GLY A 413 -12.63 -7.56 -0.19
C GLY A 413 -13.11 -6.96 -1.51
N GLU A 414 -12.41 -5.94 -2.02
CA GLU A 414 -12.68 -5.34 -3.31
C GLU A 414 -12.34 -6.31 -4.46
N ARG A 415 -12.99 -6.13 -5.62
CA ARG A 415 -12.73 -6.93 -6.82
C ARG A 415 -12.15 -6.04 -7.90
N VAL A 416 -10.90 -6.25 -8.24
CA VAL A 416 -10.14 -5.41 -9.19
C VAL A 416 -9.79 -6.20 -10.44
N GLY A 417 -9.60 -5.53 -11.57
CA GLY A 417 -9.30 -6.18 -12.84
C GLY A 417 -10.01 -5.53 -14.02
N VAL A 418 -10.13 -6.27 -15.13
CA VAL A 418 -10.70 -5.81 -16.39
C VAL A 418 -11.77 -6.78 -16.86
N THR A 419 -12.98 -6.29 -17.14
CA THR A 419 -14.11 -7.10 -17.62
C THR A 419 -14.81 -6.42 -18.80
N ASP A 420 -15.49 -7.20 -19.62
CA ASP A 420 -16.44 -6.72 -20.64
C ASP A 420 -17.90 -6.74 -20.14
N GLY A 421 -18.09 -7.01 -18.84
CA GLY A 421 -19.37 -7.19 -18.18
C GLY A 421 -19.86 -8.65 -18.13
N ARG A 422 -19.14 -9.61 -18.73
CA ARG A 422 -19.49 -11.04 -18.70
C ARG A 422 -18.38 -11.95 -18.21
N GLN A 423 -17.12 -11.57 -18.40
CA GLN A 423 -15.95 -12.36 -18.02
C GLN A 423 -15.84 -12.56 -16.50
N CYS A 424 -16.14 -11.50 -15.75
CA CYS A 424 -16.17 -11.47 -14.30
C CYS A 424 -16.96 -10.25 -13.82
N ASP A 425 -17.25 -10.24 -12.53
CA ASP A 425 -17.99 -9.19 -11.82
C ASP A 425 -16.98 -8.42 -10.95
N LEU A 426 -16.87 -7.10 -11.11
CA LEU A 426 -16.00 -6.22 -10.33
C LEU A 426 -16.72 -5.64 -9.11
N ALA A 427 -18.01 -5.87 -8.96
CA ALA A 427 -18.75 -5.37 -7.84
C ALA A 427 -18.56 -6.20 -6.57
N VAL A 428 -18.52 -5.48 -5.44
CA VAL A 428 -18.56 -6.10 -4.11
C VAL A 428 -19.95 -6.70 -3.84
N PRO A 429 -20.06 -7.80 -3.07
CA PRO A 429 -21.36 -8.38 -2.71
C PRO A 429 -22.27 -7.39 -1.96
N GLY A 430 -23.58 -7.55 -2.12
CA GLY A 430 -24.60 -6.74 -1.42
C GLY A 430 -24.98 -5.45 -2.15
N ASP A 431 -25.74 -4.57 -1.48
CA ASP A 431 -26.35 -3.38 -2.09
C ASP A 431 -25.34 -2.36 -2.61
N ARG A 432 -24.19 -2.22 -1.94
CA ARG A 432 -23.13 -1.28 -2.35
C ARG A 432 -22.54 -1.58 -3.73
N GLY A 433 -22.51 -2.85 -4.14
CA GLY A 433 -22.05 -3.23 -5.48
C GLY A 433 -23.16 -3.31 -6.52
N ARG A 434 -24.43 -3.12 -6.15
CA ARG A 434 -25.57 -3.27 -7.08
C ARG A 434 -25.44 -2.33 -8.26
N GLU A 435 -25.11 -1.08 -7.99
CA GLU A 435 -24.95 -0.05 -9.00
C GLU A 435 -23.86 -0.42 -10.03
N LEU A 436 -22.69 -0.84 -9.58
CA LEU A 436 -21.62 -1.28 -10.50
C LEU A 436 -22.05 -2.51 -11.32
N ARG A 437 -22.72 -3.50 -10.71
CA ARG A 437 -23.24 -4.67 -11.47
C ARG A 437 -24.23 -4.27 -12.54
N ASP A 438 -25.12 -3.33 -12.24
CA ASP A 438 -26.11 -2.84 -13.22
C ASP A 438 -25.41 -2.17 -14.41
N LEU A 439 -24.33 -1.40 -14.15
CA LEU A 439 -23.50 -0.81 -15.20
C LEU A 439 -22.71 -1.87 -16.00
N GLU A 440 -22.15 -2.89 -15.33
CA GLU A 440 -21.48 -4.02 -16.00
C GLU A 440 -22.43 -4.77 -16.94
N HIS A 441 -23.65 -5.05 -16.48
CA HIS A 441 -24.68 -5.67 -17.32
C HIS A 441 -25.07 -4.79 -18.49
N GLN A 442 -25.16 -3.47 -18.30
CA GLN A 442 -25.45 -2.55 -19.38
C GLN A 442 -24.31 -2.51 -20.41
N VAL A 443 -23.05 -2.49 -19.98
CA VAL A 443 -21.88 -2.61 -20.88
C VAL A 443 -21.90 -3.94 -21.63
N ALA A 444 -22.20 -5.05 -20.96
CA ALA A 444 -22.33 -6.36 -21.61
C ALA A 444 -23.42 -6.36 -22.69
N LYS A 445 -24.55 -5.69 -22.42
CA LYS A 445 -25.67 -5.55 -23.36
C LYS A 445 -25.31 -4.70 -24.58
N GLU A 446 -24.60 -3.58 -24.40
CA GLU A 446 -24.14 -2.74 -25.51
C GLU A 446 -23.05 -3.46 -26.32
N ASN A 447 -22.11 -4.12 -25.65
CA ASN A 447 -21.05 -4.90 -26.31
C ASN A 447 -21.59 -6.06 -27.13
N ALA A 448 -22.69 -6.70 -26.70
CA ALA A 448 -23.31 -7.81 -27.43
C ALA A 448 -24.00 -7.39 -28.74
N GLN A 449 -24.24 -6.09 -28.95
CA GLN A 449 -24.84 -5.55 -30.18
C GLN A 449 -23.79 -5.23 -31.25
N ILE A 450 -22.50 -5.36 -30.91
CA ILE A 450 -21.40 -5.10 -31.83
C ILE A 450 -21.24 -6.32 -32.73
N PRO A 451 -21.33 -6.17 -34.06
CA PRO A 451 -21.18 -7.28 -34.98
C PRO A 451 -19.77 -7.86 -34.92
N ASP A 452 -19.65 -9.17 -35.14
CA ASP A 452 -18.35 -9.82 -35.32
C ASP A 452 -17.62 -9.18 -36.50
N GLY A 453 -16.41 -8.66 -36.26
CA GLY A 453 -15.61 -7.98 -37.29
C GLY A 453 -14.86 -6.74 -36.78
N ARG A 454 -14.92 -5.66 -37.55
CA ARG A 454 -14.10 -4.45 -37.38
C ARG A 454 -14.71 -3.52 -36.31
N TYR A 455 -14.18 -3.56 -35.10
CA TYR A 455 -14.51 -2.66 -33.99
C TYR A 455 -13.25 -2.10 -33.33
N ARG A 456 -13.44 -1.12 -32.44
CA ARG A 456 -12.39 -0.62 -31.53
C ARG A 456 -12.85 -0.60 -30.09
N THR A 457 -11.94 -0.95 -29.20
CA THR A 457 -12.24 -1.04 -27.77
C THR A 457 -11.65 0.15 -27.03
N LEU A 458 -12.48 0.80 -26.22
CA LEU A 458 -12.04 1.73 -25.19
C LEU A 458 -12.07 1.01 -23.85
N VAL A 459 -11.08 1.28 -22.99
CA VAL A 459 -11.11 0.78 -21.61
C VAL A 459 -11.41 1.94 -20.67
N PHE A 460 -12.49 1.85 -19.92
CA PHE A 460 -12.80 2.76 -18.83
C PHE A 460 -12.05 2.34 -17.56
N LEU A 461 -11.03 3.10 -17.16
CA LEU A 461 -10.17 2.80 -16.02
C LEU A 461 -10.46 3.75 -14.85
N ALA A 462 -10.99 3.23 -13.75
CA ALA A 462 -11.38 4.06 -12.60
C ALA A 462 -11.40 3.26 -11.27
N PRO A 463 -11.42 3.93 -10.11
CA PRO A 463 -11.69 3.28 -8.84
C PRO A 463 -13.21 3.14 -8.69
N LEU A 464 -13.70 1.90 -8.83
CA LEU A 464 -15.14 1.58 -8.86
C LEU A 464 -15.61 0.79 -7.63
N SER A 465 -14.68 0.44 -6.73
CA SER A 465 -14.98 -0.19 -5.44
C SER A 465 -14.70 0.75 -4.29
N LEU A 466 -15.48 0.59 -3.21
CA LEU A 466 -15.29 1.27 -1.94
C LEU A 466 -15.09 0.24 -0.83
N GLN A 467 -14.11 0.46 0.04
CA GLN A 467 -14.01 -0.27 1.29
C GLN A 467 -15.11 0.18 2.27
N ASN A 468 -15.46 -0.71 3.19
CA ASN A 468 -16.50 -0.41 4.18
C ASN A 468 -16.05 0.70 5.14
N GLY A 469 -16.92 1.70 5.33
CA GLY A 469 -16.75 2.77 6.31
C GLY A 469 -15.75 3.88 5.93
N VAL A 470 -15.40 4.01 4.63
CA VAL A 470 -14.41 5.03 4.19
C VAL A 470 -15.03 6.18 3.40
N TYR A 471 -16.07 5.91 2.60
CA TYR A 471 -16.81 6.95 1.88
C TYR A 471 -18.31 6.78 2.12
N ASP A 472 -19.01 7.90 2.19
CA ASP A 472 -20.46 7.98 2.38
C ASP A 472 -21.23 8.13 1.04
N ASP A 473 -20.53 8.48 -0.04
CA ASP A 473 -21.08 8.69 -1.40
C ASP A 473 -20.50 7.64 -2.38
N PRO A 474 -21.23 7.22 -3.44
CA PRO A 474 -20.69 6.36 -4.49
C PRO A 474 -19.48 6.99 -5.20
N PRO A 475 -18.54 6.20 -5.75
CA PRO A 475 -17.41 6.76 -6.48
C PRO A 475 -17.87 7.56 -7.70
N ILE A 476 -17.30 8.74 -7.90
CA ILE A 476 -17.49 9.58 -9.10
C ILE A 476 -17.31 8.82 -10.42
N GLY A 477 -16.44 7.79 -10.41
CA GLY A 477 -16.22 6.92 -11.56
C GLY A 477 -17.47 6.20 -12.06
N LEU A 478 -18.49 5.98 -11.22
CA LEU A 478 -19.76 5.37 -11.67
C LEU A 478 -20.57 6.32 -12.56
N GLN A 479 -20.59 7.63 -12.29
CA GLN A 479 -21.28 8.60 -13.16
C GLN A 479 -20.55 8.78 -14.47
N ILE A 480 -19.22 8.87 -14.43
CA ILE A 480 -18.40 8.95 -15.64
C ILE A 480 -18.62 7.70 -16.51
N LEU A 481 -18.69 6.50 -15.91
CA LEU A 481 -19.00 5.26 -16.64
C LEU A 481 -20.37 5.32 -17.31
N ARG A 482 -21.40 5.88 -16.65
CA ARG A 482 -22.71 6.07 -17.29
C ARG A 482 -22.63 6.95 -18.53
N GLY A 483 -21.90 8.05 -18.43
CA GLY A 483 -21.60 8.91 -19.58
C GLY A 483 -20.99 8.15 -20.76
N ALA A 484 -19.96 7.36 -20.46
CA ALA A 484 -19.27 6.55 -21.47
C ALA A 484 -20.21 5.50 -22.11
N ILE A 485 -21.07 4.85 -21.32
CA ILE A 485 -22.08 3.89 -21.81
C ILE A 485 -23.12 4.60 -22.69
N ALA A 486 -23.59 5.78 -22.28
CA ALA A 486 -24.56 6.56 -23.07
C ALA A 486 -23.98 6.95 -24.44
N GLN A 487 -22.71 7.36 -24.48
CA GLN A 487 -22.05 7.67 -25.74
C GLN A 487 -21.81 6.40 -26.59
N GLN A 488 -21.44 5.28 -25.97
CA GLN A 488 -21.31 3.99 -26.67
C GLN A 488 -22.63 3.63 -27.36
N HIS A 489 -23.75 3.73 -26.64
CA HIS A 489 -25.07 3.44 -27.17
C HIS A 489 -25.41 4.34 -28.38
N LYS A 490 -25.21 5.65 -28.24
CA LYS A 490 -25.45 6.63 -29.32
C LYS A 490 -24.64 6.32 -30.57
N LEU A 491 -23.35 6.02 -30.41
CA LEU A 491 -22.45 5.75 -31.53
C LEU A 491 -22.82 4.45 -32.25
N ASN A 492 -23.20 3.41 -31.50
CA ASN A 492 -23.47 2.09 -32.06
C ASN A 492 -24.87 1.95 -32.68
N THR A 493 -25.83 2.76 -32.25
CA THR A 493 -27.22 2.77 -32.78
C THR A 493 -27.45 3.78 -33.91
N GLY A 494 -26.55 4.75 -34.10
CA GLY A 494 -26.63 5.73 -35.18
C GLY A 494 -26.44 5.14 -36.60
N VAL A 495 -26.80 5.92 -37.63
CA VAL A 495 -26.67 5.54 -39.05
C VAL A 495 -25.18 5.34 -39.43
N ARG A 496 -24.84 4.19 -40.00
CA ARG A 496 -23.46 3.62 -40.09
C ARG A 496 -22.73 3.82 -41.42
N GLN A 497 -22.78 4.99 -42.07
CA GLN A 497 -21.87 5.24 -43.19
C GLN A 497 -20.50 5.67 -42.65
N ASN A 498 -19.45 4.87 -42.91
CA ASN A 498 -18.05 5.14 -42.53
C ASN A 498 -17.79 5.35 -41.02
N LYS A 499 -18.44 4.57 -40.14
CA LYS A 499 -18.22 4.64 -38.68
C LYS A 499 -17.66 3.34 -38.10
N MET A 500 -16.84 3.46 -37.06
CA MET A 500 -16.28 2.33 -36.31
C MET A 500 -17.15 2.01 -35.08
N PRO A 501 -17.69 0.78 -34.95
CA PRO A 501 -18.33 0.36 -33.71
C PRO A 501 -17.37 0.42 -32.51
N ILE A 502 -17.89 0.90 -31.38
CA ILE A 502 -17.12 1.07 -30.14
C ILE A 502 -17.54 0.03 -29.11
N ARG A 503 -16.57 -0.74 -28.64
CA ARG A 503 -16.68 -1.66 -27.50
C ARG A 503 -16.12 -0.99 -26.25
N LEU A 504 -16.72 -1.23 -25.09
CA LEU A 504 -16.24 -0.71 -23.81
C LEU A 504 -15.81 -1.86 -22.90
N LEU A 505 -14.62 -1.77 -22.31
CA LEU A 505 -14.21 -2.61 -21.18
C LEU A 505 -14.21 -1.77 -19.91
N ILE A 506 -14.56 -2.39 -18.79
CA ILE A 506 -14.51 -1.76 -17.46
C ILE A 506 -13.27 -2.28 -16.76
N ALA A 507 -12.45 -1.36 -16.23
CA ALA A 507 -11.27 -1.67 -15.45
C ALA A 507 -11.36 -0.99 -14.07
N ASN A 508 -11.50 -1.79 -13.02
CA ASN A 508 -11.57 -1.30 -11.63
C ASN A 508 -10.19 -1.41 -10.96
N THR A 509 -9.66 -0.28 -10.51
CA THR A 509 -8.36 -0.17 -9.84
C THR A 509 -8.41 -0.32 -8.33
N GLY A 510 -9.61 -0.56 -7.78
CA GLY A 510 -9.87 -0.51 -6.34
C GLY A 510 -9.78 0.91 -5.79
N GLN A 511 -10.13 1.05 -4.52
CA GLN A 511 -10.14 2.33 -3.84
C GLN A 511 -8.76 3.00 -3.93
N TYR A 512 -8.76 4.33 -4.10
CA TYR A 512 -7.55 5.16 -4.20
C TYR A 512 -6.61 4.80 -5.36
N PHE A 513 -7.08 4.09 -6.38
CA PHE A 513 -6.21 3.56 -7.45
C PHE A 513 -5.13 2.60 -6.96
N GLN A 514 -5.29 2.01 -5.77
CA GLN A 514 -4.25 1.19 -5.12
C GLN A 514 -3.70 0.08 -6.02
N TYR A 515 -4.53 -0.49 -6.90
CA TYR A 515 -4.17 -1.60 -7.79
C TYR A 515 -4.06 -1.16 -9.27
N GLY A 516 -4.02 0.15 -9.53
CA GLY A 516 -3.93 0.70 -10.88
C GLY A 516 -2.63 0.35 -11.60
N ALA A 517 -1.52 0.28 -10.86
CA ALA A 517 -0.17 0.03 -11.36
C ALA A 517 0.64 -0.79 -10.36
N ARG A 518 1.81 -1.29 -10.78
CA ARG A 518 2.66 -2.08 -9.90
C ARG A 518 3.24 -1.22 -8.77
N SER A 519 2.93 -1.57 -7.53
CA SER A 519 3.58 -0.98 -6.35
C SER A 519 4.86 -1.71 -5.98
N ALA A 520 5.96 -0.97 -5.80
CA ALA A 520 7.21 -1.53 -5.27
C ALA A 520 7.06 -2.02 -3.81
N ALA A 521 6.17 -1.40 -3.03
CA ALA A 521 5.89 -1.78 -1.65
C ALA A 521 5.06 -3.08 -1.56
N ALA A 522 4.27 -3.39 -2.60
CA ALA A 522 3.42 -4.58 -2.65
C ALA A 522 3.49 -5.25 -4.05
N PRO A 523 4.64 -5.85 -4.43
CA PRO A 523 4.87 -6.34 -5.78
C PRO A 523 4.03 -7.58 -6.17
N GLN A 524 3.20 -8.09 -5.25
CA GLN A 524 2.27 -9.19 -5.46
C GLN A 524 0.82 -8.73 -5.65
N ASP A 525 0.54 -7.45 -5.40
CA ASP A 525 -0.78 -6.89 -5.62
C ASP A 525 -1.08 -6.89 -7.13
N PRO A 526 -2.36 -7.05 -7.51
CA PRO A 526 -2.75 -7.00 -8.92
C PRO A 526 -2.41 -5.65 -9.54
N ASP A 527 -2.11 -5.69 -10.84
CA ASP A 527 -1.74 -4.54 -11.65
C ASP A 527 -2.71 -4.46 -12.83
N VAL A 528 -3.69 -3.56 -12.70
CA VAL A 528 -4.77 -3.42 -13.68
C VAL A 528 -4.27 -2.82 -14.99
N ALA A 529 -3.30 -1.89 -14.96
CA ALA A 529 -2.67 -1.38 -16.18
C ALA A 529 -2.01 -2.51 -16.97
N ARG A 530 -1.30 -3.44 -16.31
CA ARG A 530 -0.73 -4.62 -17.00
C ARG A 530 -1.78 -5.57 -17.55
N MET A 531 -2.92 -5.73 -16.88
CA MET A 531 -4.04 -6.50 -17.42
C MET A 531 -4.55 -5.87 -18.73
N ILE A 532 -4.70 -4.54 -18.77
CA ILE A 532 -5.07 -3.80 -19.99
C ILE A 532 -4.02 -4.03 -21.09
N ILE A 533 -2.74 -3.83 -20.78
CA ILE A 533 -1.63 -3.99 -21.74
C ILE A 533 -1.61 -5.40 -22.32
N SER A 534 -1.81 -6.43 -21.49
CA SER A 534 -1.84 -7.82 -21.95
C SER A 534 -2.99 -8.13 -22.92
N ARG A 535 -4.06 -7.34 -22.86
CA ARG A 535 -5.27 -7.47 -23.67
C ARG A 535 -5.28 -6.57 -24.91
N GLN A 536 -4.28 -5.70 -25.08
CA GLN A 536 -4.25 -4.67 -26.12
C GLN A 536 -4.57 -5.20 -27.52
N ARG A 537 -3.85 -6.25 -27.95
CA ARG A 537 -4.05 -6.86 -29.28
C ARG A 537 -5.30 -7.72 -29.36
N GLN A 538 -5.57 -8.51 -28.32
CA GLN A 538 -6.69 -9.46 -28.30
C GLN A 538 -8.05 -8.75 -28.36
N ASP A 539 -8.18 -7.63 -27.65
CA ASP A 539 -9.43 -6.89 -27.56
C ASP A 539 -9.46 -5.66 -28.46
N HIS A 540 -8.48 -5.44 -29.35
CA HIS A 540 -8.40 -4.24 -30.21
C HIS A 540 -8.51 -2.93 -29.42
N ILE A 541 -7.78 -2.84 -28.31
CA ILE A 541 -7.79 -1.65 -27.44
C ILE A 541 -7.17 -0.49 -28.20
N ALA A 542 -7.92 0.61 -28.32
CA ALA A 542 -7.54 1.82 -29.02
C ALA A 542 -7.03 2.89 -28.06
N ALA A 543 -7.71 3.09 -26.94
CA ALA A 543 -7.34 4.06 -25.91
C ALA A 543 -7.87 3.62 -24.54
N VAL A 544 -7.28 4.20 -23.51
CA VAL A 544 -7.85 4.18 -22.15
C VAL A 544 -8.54 5.52 -21.92
N ILE A 545 -9.75 5.46 -21.41
CA ILE A 545 -10.52 6.62 -20.95
C ILE A 545 -10.79 6.47 -19.45
N GLY A 546 -11.22 7.54 -18.83
CA GLY A 546 -11.31 7.60 -17.38
C GLY A 546 -9.95 7.99 -16.79
N ILE A 547 -9.65 7.58 -15.58
CA ILE A 547 -8.83 8.31 -14.60
C ILE A 547 -9.66 9.44 -13.96
N THR A 548 -10.06 9.18 -12.72
CA THR A 548 -11.08 9.97 -12.01
C THR A 548 -10.59 10.49 -10.66
N GLN A 549 -9.29 10.36 -10.39
CA GLN A 549 -8.66 10.87 -9.17
C GLN A 549 -7.23 11.28 -9.48
N SER A 550 -6.87 12.54 -9.20
CA SER A 550 -5.49 13.03 -9.26
C SER A 550 -4.74 12.41 -8.08
N ARG A 551 -3.96 11.36 -8.34
CA ARG A 551 -3.18 10.64 -7.33
C ARG A 551 -1.87 10.13 -7.93
N PRO A 552 -0.81 9.96 -7.12
CA PRO A 552 0.43 9.32 -7.58
C PRO A 552 0.19 7.94 -8.19
N GLU A 553 -0.72 7.15 -7.62
CA GLU A 553 -1.10 5.82 -8.10
C GLU A 553 -1.73 5.87 -9.50
N SER A 554 -2.62 6.85 -9.74
CA SER A 554 -3.21 7.11 -11.05
C SER A 554 -2.12 7.45 -12.07
N LEU A 555 -1.20 8.36 -11.73
CA LEU A 555 -0.12 8.78 -12.61
C LEU A 555 0.83 7.62 -12.96
N ASN A 556 1.08 6.71 -12.01
CA ASN A 556 1.85 5.50 -12.27
C ASN A 556 1.15 4.57 -13.26
N ALA A 557 -0.17 4.38 -13.15
CA ALA A 557 -0.94 3.58 -14.11
C ALA A 557 -0.87 4.21 -15.51
N VAL A 558 -1.01 5.53 -15.60
CA VAL A 558 -0.85 6.27 -16.87
C VAL A 558 0.55 6.09 -17.45
N ARG A 559 1.61 6.14 -16.63
CA ARG A 559 2.99 5.90 -17.09
C ARG A 559 3.17 4.50 -17.68
N GLU A 560 2.58 3.47 -17.05
CA GLU A 560 2.66 2.11 -17.59
C GLU A 560 1.94 1.96 -18.93
N LEU A 561 0.79 2.62 -19.10
CA LEU A 561 0.03 2.65 -20.35
C LEU A 561 0.76 3.44 -21.44
N ASP A 562 1.34 4.60 -21.09
CA ASP A 562 2.15 5.44 -21.99
C ASP A 562 3.36 4.66 -22.53
N GLN A 563 4.08 3.94 -21.66
CA GLN A 563 5.20 3.08 -22.04
C GLN A 563 4.77 1.92 -22.96
N ALA A 564 3.52 1.47 -22.85
CA ALA A 564 2.93 0.48 -23.75
C ALA A 564 2.34 1.07 -25.04
N GLY A 565 2.45 2.39 -25.23
CA GLY A 565 1.95 3.11 -26.41
C GLY A 565 0.44 3.31 -26.44
N ILE A 566 -0.25 3.17 -25.30
CA ILE A 566 -1.70 3.33 -25.20
C ILE A 566 -2.02 4.75 -24.73
N PRO A 567 -2.72 5.59 -25.53
CA PRO A 567 -3.10 6.91 -25.10
C PRO A 567 -4.17 6.86 -24.01
N VAL A 568 -4.09 7.83 -23.09
CA VAL A 568 -5.02 7.99 -21.99
C VAL A 568 -5.71 9.34 -22.08
N ILE A 569 -7.05 9.37 -22.03
CA ILE A 569 -7.84 10.60 -21.96
C ILE A 569 -8.66 10.62 -20.66
N ALA A 570 -8.26 11.51 -19.74
CA ALA A 570 -8.84 11.66 -18.43
C ALA A 570 -9.91 12.75 -18.33
N ASN A 571 -10.80 12.64 -17.34
CA ASN A 571 -11.89 13.60 -17.17
C ASN A 571 -12.33 13.88 -15.72
N GLY A 572 -11.87 13.12 -14.73
CA GLY A 572 -12.19 13.36 -13.31
C GLY A 572 -10.96 13.79 -12.51
N VAL A 573 -10.04 14.53 -13.13
CA VAL A 573 -8.76 14.93 -12.51
C VAL A 573 -8.45 16.40 -12.78
N SER A 574 -8.14 17.13 -11.74
CA SER A 574 -7.78 18.55 -11.80
C SER A 574 -6.35 18.81 -11.31
N GLY A 575 -5.71 17.85 -10.63
CA GLY A 575 -4.37 18.04 -10.05
C GLY A 575 -3.33 18.50 -11.06
N SER A 576 -2.62 19.60 -10.78
CA SER A 576 -1.68 20.22 -11.74
C SER A 576 -0.54 19.28 -12.13
N THR A 577 -0.15 18.39 -11.23
CA THR A 577 0.87 17.35 -11.47
C THR A 577 0.50 16.36 -12.59
N MET A 578 -0.79 16.19 -12.88
CA MET A 578 -1.26 15.28 -13.94
C MET A 578 -0.93 15.80 -15.35
N VAL A 579 -0.85 17.12 -15.53
CA VAL A 579 -0.56 17.79 -16.82
C VAL A 579 0.71 18.63 -16.81
N GLY A 580 1.45 18.60 -15.70
CA GLY A 580 2.73 19.30 -15.57
C GLY A 580 3.86 18.71 -16.44
N PRO A 581 5.08 19.26 -16.32
CA PRO A 581 6.22 18.86 -17.14
C PRO A 581 6.55 17.36 -17.12
N ASP A 582 6.31 16.69 -15.99
CA ASP A 582 6.57 15.26 -15.78
C ASP A 582 5.40 14.35 -16.20
N SER A 583 4.35 14.93 -16.80
CA SER A 583 3.20 14.19 -17.30
C SER A 583 3.58 13.28 -18.46
N PRO A 584 3.11 12.01 -18.47
CA PRO A 584 3.34 11.07 -19.58
C PRO A 584 2.98 11.68 -20.94
N GLN A 585 3.69 11.26 -22.00
CA GLN A 585 3.57 11.93 -23.30
C GLN A 585 2.19 11.73 -23.92
N ARG A 586 1.63 10.52 -23.81
CA ARG A 586 0.34 10.14 -24.39
C ARG A 586 -0.85 10.37 -23.45
N TYR A 587 -0.67 11.21 -22.44
CA TYR A 587 -1.73 11.59 -21.51
C TYR A 587 -2.37 12.91 -21.92
N PHE A 588 -3.70 12.92 -21.95
CA PHE A 588 -4.54 14.09 -22.14
C PHE A 588 -5.62 14.10 -21.06
N GLN A 589 -6.17 15.26 -20.74
CA GLN A 589 -7.36 15.38 -19.89
C GLN A 589 -8.32 16.42 -20.46
N ILE A 590 -9.63 16.22 -20.27
CA ILE A 590 -10.67 17.16 -20.72
C ILE A 590 -11.21 18.06 -19.61
N SER A 591 -10.78 17.81 -18.37
CA SER A 591 -11.08 18.60 -17.16
C SER A 591 -10.12 19.78 -17.03
N ALA A 592 -10.59 20.83 -16.34
CA ALA A 592 -9.76 21.98 -15.99
C ALA A 592 -8.72 21.60 -14.92
N PRO A 593 -7.46 22.03 -15.03
CA PRO A 593 -6.49 21.82 -13.96
C PRO A 593 -6.75 22.76 -12.76
N ASP A 594 -6.17 22.45 -11.60
CA ASP A 594 -6.27 23.24 -10.37
C ASP A 594 -5.72 24.65 -10.59
N GLY A 595 -4.70 24.80 -11.45
CA GLY A 595 -4.18 26.10 -11.89
C GLY A 595 -5.24 27.00 -12.56
N ARG A 596 -6.29 26.41 -13.13
CA ARG A 596 -7.47 27.11 -13.66
C ARG A 596 -8.55 27.30 -12.60
N VAL A 597 -8.84 26.27 -11.80
CA VAL A 597 -9.96 26.27 -10.85
C VAL A 597 -9.70 27.15 -9.62
N ALA A 598 -8.52 27.05 -9.00
CA ALA A 598 -8.21 27.81 -7.78
C ALA A 598 -8.33 29.33 -7.93
N PRO A 599 -7.80 29.97 -9.00
CA PRO A 599 -8.00 31.40 -9.23
C PRO A 599 -9.46 31.79 -9.45
N VAL A 600 -10.26 30.92 -10.07
CA VAL A 600 -11.71 31.14 -10.25
C VAL A 600 -12.44 31.13 -8.91
N LEU A 601 -12.14 30.15 -8.05
CA LEU A 601 -12.70 30.10 -6.69
C LEU A 601 -12.31 31.34 -5.87
N ALA A 602 -11.03 31.74 -5.91
CA ALA A 602 -10.53 32.91 -5.19
C ALA A 602 -11.20 34.21 -5.68
N ASP A 603 -11.33 34.39 -6.99
CA ASP A 603 -11.99 35.58 -7.57
C ASP A 603 -13.49 35.61 -7.26
N PHE A 604 -14.16 34.45 -7.35
CA PHE A 604 -15.57 34.33 -6.97
C PHE A 604 -15.79 34.76 -5.52
N ILE A 605 -15.03 34.21 -4.57
CA ILE A 605 -15.16 34.56 -3.15
C ILE A 605 -14.90 36.05 -2.93
N ARG A 606 -13.89 36.62 -3.61
CA ARG A 606 -13.53 38.04 -3.46
C ARG A 606 -14.66 38.97 -3.89
N HIS A 607 -15.36 38.65 -4.97
CA HIS A 607 -16.22 39.60 -5.68
C HIS A 607 -17.71 39.31 -5.56
N SER A 608 -18.09 38.05 -5.32
CA SER A 608 -19.48 37.60 -5.37
C SER A 608 -20.36 38.38 -4.39
N PRO A 609 -21.42 39.06 -4.87
CA PRO A 609 -22.43 39.66 -4.01
C PRO A 609 -23.10 38.64 -3.09
N ALA A 610 -23.33 37.41 -3.58
CA ALA A 610 -23.95 36.34 -2.81
C ALA A 610 -23.07 35.89 -1.62
N VAL A 611 -21.74 35.88 -1.79
CA VAL A 611 -20.81 35.60 -0.68
C VAL A 611 -20.74 36.80 0.27
N ARG A 612 -20.66 38.02 -0.26
CA ARG A 612 -20.62 39.25 0.56
C ARG A 612 -21.89 39.46 1.39
N SER A 613 -23.06 39.02 0.92
CA SER A 613 -24.29 39.11 1.71
C SER A 613 -24.35 38.11 2.87
N LEU A 614 -23.47 37.09 2.87
CA LEU A 614 -23.40 36.04 3.89
C LEU A 614 -22.15 36.17 4.79
N THR A 615 -21.29 37.15 4.55
CA THR A 615 -20.00 37.33 5.25
C THR A 615 -19.79 38.79 5.68
N SER A 616 -18.77 39.06 6.50
CA SER A 616 -18.44 40.45 6.89
C SER A 616 -17.34 41.05 6.02
N GLY A 617 -17.56 42.23 5.45
CA GLY A 617 -16.52 43.02 4.77
C GLY A 617 -15.83 42.25 3.63
N THR A 618 -14.51 42.13 3.70
CA THR A 618 -13.76 41.21 2.83
C THR A 618 -13.84 39.80 3.40
N PRO A 619 -14.37 38.81 2.66
CA PRO A 619 -14.59 37.48 3.22
C PRO A 619 -13.29 36.88 3.79
N HIS A 620 -13.40 36.20 4.93
CA HIS A 620 -12.30 35.41 5.48
C HIS A 620 -12.48 33.95 5.05
N ALA A 621 -11.45 33.34 4.48
CA ALA A 621 -11.52 31.97 3.98
C ALA A 621 -11.09 30.96 5.05
N VAL A 622 -12.01 30.10 5.48
CA VAL A 622 -11.71 28.94 6.32
C VAL A 622 -11.52 27.73 5.41
N VAL A 623 -10.27 27.44 5.07
CA VAL A 623 -9.88 26.46 4.05
C VAL A 623 -9.73 25.09 4.67
N VAL A 624 -10.59 24.16 4.28
CA VAL A 624 -10.57 22.76 4.72
C VAL A 624 -9.93 21.90 3.62
N TYR A 625 -8.85 21.19 3.93
CA TYR A 625 -8.12 20.38 2.94
C TYR A 625 -7.53 19.11 3.56
N ASP A 626 -7.23 18.11 2.72
CA ASP A 626 -6.56 16.88 3.12
C ASP A 626 -5.03 17.00 2.94
N PRO A 627 -4.26 17.03 4.05
CA PRO A 627 -2.80 17.13 3.96
C PRO A 627 -2.12 15.85 3.43
N THR A 628 -2.85 14.73 3.34
CA THR A 628 -2.35 13.46 2.81
C THR A 628 -2.61 13.28 1.32
N ASP A 629 -3.45 14.14 0.72
CA ASP A 629 -3.71 14.17 -0.72
C ASP A 629 -2.90 15.31 -1.37
N THR A 630 -1.66 14.98 -1.74
CA THR A 630 -0.71 15.96 -2.29
C THR A 630 -0.98 16.32 -3.75
N ALA A 631 -1.65 15.42 -4.49
CA ALA A 631 -1.82 15.56 -5.94
C ALA A 631 -3.10 16.30 -6.33
N PHE A 632 -4.05 16.46 -5.41
CA PHE A 632 -5.28 17.22 -5.60
C PHE A 632 -5.48 18.24 -4.46
N SER A 633 -5.82 17.78 -3.26
CA SER A 633 -6.32 18.69 -2.20
C SER A 633 -5.27 19.72 -1.76
N THR A 634 -4.02 19.28 -1.56
CA THR A 634 -2.93 20.20 -1.19
C THR A 634 -2.52 21.12 -2.35
N ASP A 635 -2.55 20.63 -3.60
CA ASP A 635 -2.24 21.41 -4.80
C ASP A 635 -3.25 22.54 -4.98
N LEU A 636 -4.54 22.19 -5.04
CA LEU A 636 -5.66 23.12 -5.12
C LEU A 636 -5.64 24.14 -3.98
N LYS A 637 -5.38 23.70 -2.74
CA LYS A 637 -5.24 24.59 -1.59
C LYS A 637 -4.11 25.57 -1.76
N ASN A 638 -2.92 25.13 -2.18
CA ASN A 638 -1.77 26.02 -2.34
C ASN A 638 -2.01 27.08 -3.41
N LEU A 639 -2.60 26.68 -4.54
CA LEU A 639 -2.96 27.59 -5.63
C LEU A 639 -4.05 28.58 -5.22
N PHE A 640 -5.07 28.11 -4.50
CA PHE A 640 -6.13 28.96 -3.95
C PHE A 640 -5.55 29.99 -2.98
N VAL A 641 -4.74 29.55 -2.02
CA VAL A 641 -4.10 30.41 -1.03
C VAL A 641 -3.21 31.45 -1.71
N ALA A 642 -2.43 31.06 -2.73
CA ALA A 642 -1.60 31.99 -3.49
C ALA A 642 -2.44 33.06 -4.20
N ALA A 643 -3.59 32.68 -4.77
CA ALA A 643 -4.52 33.60 -5.42
C ALA A 643 -5.25 34.52 -4.41
N TYR A 644 -5.60 34.02 -3.23
CA TYR A 644 -6.50 34.72 -2.29
C TYR A 644 -5.81 35.53 -1.18
N ARG A 645 -4.62 35.11 -0.69
CA ARG A 645 -3.98 35.66 0.53
C ARG A 645 -3.70 37.16 0.48
N ARG A 646 -3.59 37.74 -0.71
CA ARG A 646 -3.41 39.20 -0.90
C ARG A 646 -4.70 40.00 -0.69
N HIS A 647 -5.84 39.33 -0.54
CA HIS A 647 -7.16 39.95 -0.53
C HIS A 647 -7.89 39.76 0.80
N GLY A 648 -7.94 38.54 1.33
CA GLY A 648 -8.63 38.23 2.58
C GLY A 648 -7.77 37.42 3.55
N GLY A 649 -8.22 37.35 4.80
CA GLY A 649 -7.63 36.46 5.79
C GLY A 649 -7.91 34.98 5.47
N ILE A 650 -7.02 34.10 5.94
CA ILE A 650 -7.08 32.66 5.68
C ILE A 650 -6.79 31.91 6.97
N ASP A 651 -7.64 30.94 7.31
CA ASP A 651 -7.37 29.88 8.28
C ASP A 651 -7.33 28.53 7.55
N GLU A 652 -6.30 27.72 7.80
CA GLU A 652 -6.14 26.40 7.19
C GLU A 652 -6.49 25.30 8.20
N ILE A 653 -7.48 24.46 7.88
CA ILE A 653 -7.95 23.33 8.70
C ILE A 653 -7.66 22.02 7.97
N LYS A 654 -7.08 21.06 8.69
CA LYS A 654 -6.65 19.76 8.15
C LYS A 654 -7.73 18.71 8.36
N TYR A 655 -8.26 18.16 7.28
CA TYR A 655 -9.26 17.10 7.29
C TYR A 655 -8.83 15.94 6.40
N SER A 656 -8.52 14.79 6.99
CA SER A 656 -8.07 13.62 6.23
C SER A 656 -9.22 12.70 5.86
N GLU A 657 -9.21 12.19 4.63
CA GLU A 657 -10.12 11.14 4.15
C GLU A 657 -9.79 9.76 4.73
N LYS A 658 -8.63 9.59 5.37
CA LYS A 658 -8.16 8.30 5.90
C LYS A 658 -8.71 8.07 7.31
N PRO A 659 -9.37 6.92 7.57
CA PRO A 659 -9.90 6.60 8.89
C PRO A 659 -8.83 6.68 9.99
N GLY A 660 -9.18 7.31 11.12
CA GLY A 660 -8.34 7.34 12.33
C GLY A 660 -7.30 8.47 12.39
N ALA A 661 -7.23 9.36 11.39
CA ALA A 661 -6.35 10.52 11.42
C ALA A 661 -6.91 11.67 12.28
N ASN A 662 -8.17 12.07 12.07
CA ASN A 662 -8.93 13.05 12.87
C ASN A 662 -10.41 12.59 12.92
N THR A 663 -11.18 12.98 13.95
CA THR A 663 -12.63 12.72 13.99
C THR A 663 -13.39 13.84 13.25
N PRO A 664 -14.45 13.53 12.48
CA PRO A 664 -15.29 14.56 11.84
C PRO A 664 -15.84 15.60 12.84
N GLU A 665 -16.10 15.20 14.08
CA GLU A 665 -16.63 16.06 15.15
C GLU A 665 -15.64 17.15 15.60
N ASP A 666 -14.35 16.81 15.74
CA ASP A 666 -13.32 17.77 16.12
C ASP A 666 -13.13 18.81 15.00
N ILE A 667 -13.10 18.35 13.75
CA ILE A 667 -12.97 19.22 12.58
C ILE A 667 -14.19 20.11 12.40
N ALA A 668 -15.40 19.57 12.55
CA ALA A 668 -16.63 20.35 12.48
C ALA A 668 -16.63 21.48 13.52
N SER A 669 -16.23 21.18 14.76
CA SER A 669 -16.13 22.16 15.83
C SER A 669 -15.13 23.27 15.50
N GLU A 670 -13.95 22.90 14.98
CA GLU A 670 -12.92 23.87 14.56
C GLU A 670 -13.42 24.77 13.43
N VAL A 671 -14.01 24.18 12.38
CA VAL A 671 -14.59 24.91 11.24
C VAL A 671 -15.61 25.92 11.71
N CYS A 672 -16.60 25.49 12.50
CA CYS A 672 -17.66 26.38 12.96
C CYS A 672 -17.15 27.49 13.89
N ASN A 673 -16.20 27.19 14.78
CA ASN A 673 -15.58 28.18 15.65
C ASN A 673 -14.85 29.26 14.84
N LYS A 674 -14.10 28.86 13.80
CA LYS A 674 -13.39 29.79 12.91
C LYS A 674 -14.36 30.64 12.10
N VAL A 675 -15.34 30.00 11.45
CA VAL A 675 -16.35 30.70 10.65
C VAL A 675 -17.10 31.73 11.49
N ALA A 676 -17.54 31.36 12.69
CA ALA A 676 -18.27 32.27 13.56
C ALA A 676 -17.39 33.41 14.12
N ALA A 677 -16.11 33.13 14.42
CA ALA A 677 -15.18 34.17 14.86
C ALA A 677 -14.87 35.19 13.76
N THR A 678 -14.77 34.74 12.51
CA THR A 678 -14.36 35.59 11.38
C THR A 678 -15.52 36.08 10.52
N HIS A 679 -16.74 35.59 10.75
CA HIS A 679 -17.90 35.76 9.86
C HIS A 679 -17.51 35.44 8.40
N GLY A 680 -16.77 34.33 8.23
CA GLY A 680 -16.13 33.94 6.99
C GLY A 680 -16.91 32.92 6.16
N ILE A 681 -16.25 32.40 5.11
CA ILE A 681 -16.75 31.35 4.22
C ILE A 681 -15.90 30.08 4.39
N VAL A 682 -16.56 28.93 4.39
CA VAL A 682 -15.85 27.64 4.33
C VAL A 682 -15.44 27.36 2.89
N VAL A 683 -14.15 27.12 2.66
CA VAL A 683 -13.60 26.74 1.37
C VAL A 683 -13.18 25.28 1.47
N TYR A 684 -14.03 24.38 1.02
CA TYR A 684 -13.81 22.95 1.11
C TYR A 684 -13.06 22.45 -0.14
N LEU A 685 -11.80 22.08 0.04
CA LEU A 685 -10.89 21.65 -1.03
C LEU A 685 -10.45 20.19 -0.86
N ALA A 686 -11.21 19.39 -0.10
CA ALA A 686 -11.02 17.95 0.04
C ALA A 686 -11.98 17.17 -0.88
N ARG A 687 -11.86 15.84 -0.90
CA ARG A 687 -12.68 14.98 -1.78
C ARG A 687 -14.17 15.06 -1.41
N SER A 688 -15.05 15.02 -2.42
CA SER A 688 -16.51 15.05 -2.25
C SER A 688 -17.03 13.91 -1.38
N GLY A 689 -16.50 12.70 -1.51
CA GLY A 689 -17.02 11.50 -0.84
C GLY A 689 -16.97 11.50 0.70
N VAL A 690 -16.24 12.44 1.33
CA VAL A 690 -16.16 12.61 2.80
C VAL A 690 -16.77 13.95 3.28
N LEU A 691 -17.33 14.75 2.37
CA LEU A 691 -18.03 15.99 2.72
C LEU A 691 -19.33 15.71 3.51
N PRO A 692 -20.17 14.72 3.17
CA PRO A 692 -21.37 14.42 3.97
C PRO A 692 -21.06 14.14 5.44
N SER A 693 -19.97 13.42 5.74
CA SER A 693 -19.57 13.13 7.13
C SER A 693 -19.26 14.42 7.90
N LEU A 694 -18.54 15.36 7.28
CA LEU A 694 -18.24 16.67 7.88
C LEU A 694 -19.52 17.49 8.12
N LEU A 695 -20.43 17.54 7.13
CA LEU A 695 -21.69 18.28 7.24
C LEU A 695 -22.63 17.67 8.30
N ASN A 696 -22.69 16.34 8.39
CA ASN A 696 -23.44 15.66 9.44
C ASN A 696 -22.85 15.94 10.83
N ALA A 697 -21.53 15.99 10.94
CA ALA A 697 -20.84 16.35 12.19
C ALA A 697 -21.11 17.82 12.57
N MET A 698 -21.06 18.76 11.62
CA MET A 698 -21.43 20.17 11.85
C MET A 698 -22.88 20.31 12.31
N GLN A 699 -23.80 19.57 11.69
CA GLN A 699 -25.21 19.57 12.09
C GLN A 699 -25.39 19.07 13.53
N THR A 700 -24.67 17.99 13.88
CA THR A 700 -24.76 17.33 15.20
C THR A 700 -24.11 18.14 16.32
N ALA A 701 -23.00 18.84 16.03
CA ALA A 701 -22.26 19.62 17.01
C ALA A 701 -23.10 20.75 17.64
N GLY A 702 -24.08 21.29 16.91
CA GLY A 702 -24.92 22.39 17.40
C GLY A 702 -24.13 23.68 17.67
N GLY A 703 -24.69 24.57 18.50
CA GLY A 703 -23.99 25.78 18.95
C GLY A 703 -23.51 26.68 17.81
N GLN A 704 -22.19 26.90 17.71
CA GLN A 704 -21.55 27.74 16.68
C GLN A 704 -21.78 27.23 15.25
N CYS A 705 -22.14 25.96 15.07
CA CYS A 705 -22.52 25.39 13.76
C CYS A 705 -23.97 25.68 13.36
N GLN A 706 -24.77 26.29 14.24
CA GLN A 706 -26.15 26.68 13.98
C GLN A 706 -26.19 28.22 13.91
N PRO A 707 -26.10 28.80 12.70
CA PRO A 707 -26.07 30.25 12.56
C PRO A 707 -27.39 30.88 13.03
N PRO A 708 -27.40 32.18 13.38
CA PRO A 708 -28.61 32.88 13.81
C PRO A 708 -29.78 32.67 12.85
N GLN A 709 -31.00 32.65 13.40
CA GLN A 709 -32.21 32.42 12.61
C GLN A 709 -32.29 33.38 11.41
N GLY A 710 -32.46 32.83 10.21
CA GLY A 710 -32.50 33.59 8.95
C GLY A 710 -31.14 33.81 8.28
N THR A 711 -30.06 33.24 8.82
CA THR A 711 -28.72 33.25 8.21
C THR A 711 -28.20 31.82 7.99
N THR A 712 -27.17 31.68 7.16
CA THR A 712 -26.57 30.39 6.79
C THR A 712 -25.05 30.52 6.78
N ILE A 713 -24.35 29.40 6.97
CA ILE A 713 -22.90 29.31 6.76
C ILE A 713 -22.64 29.21 5.25
N PRO A 714 -21.95 30.18 4.62
CA PRO A 714 -21.55 30.03 3.23
C PRO A 714 -20.43 28.99 3.13
N MET A 715 -20.57 28.06 2.19
CA MET A 715 -19.55 27.07 1.87
C MET A 715 -19.38 26.99 0.36
N ILE A 716 -18.13 26.94 -0.12
CA ILE A 716 -17.82 26.64 -1.51
C ILE A 716 -16.98 25.37 -1.60
N THR A 717 -17.30 24.51 -2.58
CA THR A 717 -16.54 23.29 -2.87
C THR A 717 -16.14 23.23 -4.36
N GLU A 718 -14.96 22.70 -4.64
CA GLU A 718 -14.58 22.33 -6.01
C GLU A 718 -15.28 21.03 -6.43
N SER A 719 -15.27 20.01 -5.56
CA SER A 719 -15.93 18.74 -5.82
C SER A 719 -17.14 18.58 -4.90
N SER A 720 -18.34 18.71 -5.46
CA SER A 720 -19.58 18.48 -4.71
C SER A 720 -20.04 17.02 -4.86
N PRO A 721 -20.52 16.36 -3.79
CA PRO A 721 -21.19 15.06 -3.88
C PRO A 721 -22.25 15.06 -4.98
N ILE A 722 -22.34 13.95 -5.71
CA ILE A 722 -23.21 13.88 -6.89
C ILE A 722 -24.67 14.08 -6.49
N ASP A 723 -25.09 13.46 -5.38
CA ASP A 723 -26.44 13.60 -4.86
C ASP A 723 -26.80 15.07 -4.53
N PHE A 724 -25.82 15.91 -4.21
CA PHE A 724 -26.09 17.33 -3.95
C PHE A 724 -26.48 18.07 -5.22
N GLN A 725 -25.86 17.71 -6.34
CA GLN A 725 -26.12 18.31 -7.64
C GLN A 725 -27.41 17.77 -8.27
N LEU A 726 -27.68 16.48 -8.09
CA LEU A 726 -28.87 15.80 -8.63
C LEU A 726 -30.14 16.06 -7.82
N HIS A 727 -30.01 16.26 -6.50
CA HIS A 727 -31.11 16.44 -5.56
C HIS A 727 -30.92 17.71 -4.70
N PRO A 728 -30.87 18.91 -5.31
CA PRO A 728 -30.56 20.15 -4.60
C PRO A 728 -31.63 20.54 -3.57
N GLU A 729 -32.91 20.25 -3.82
CA GLU A 729 -33.99 20.43 -2.84
C GLU A 729 -33.80 19.56 -1.59
N GLN A 730 -33.42 18.30 -1.78
CA GLN A 730 -33.15 17.39 -0.66
C GLN A 730 -31.92 17.83 0.13
N THR A 731 -30.90 18.32 -0.57
CA THR A 731 -29.67 18.85 0.03
C THR A 731 -29.97 20.06 0.90
N ALA A 732 -30.75 21.02 0.38
CA ALA A 732 -31.17 22.20 1.12
C ALA A 732 -31.95 21.84 2.39
N ARG A 733 -32.86 20.85 2.30
CA ARG A 733 -33.63 20.35 3.45
C ARG A 733 -32.77 19.61 4.47
N THR A 734 -31.77 18.86 4.01
CA THR A 734 -30.90 18.05 4.88
C THR A 734 -29.94 18.95 5.66
N TYR A 735 -29.40 19.98 5.00
CA TYR A 735 -28.42 20.92 5.57
C TYR A 735 -28.95 22.37 5.54
N PRO A 736 -30.01 22.70 6.29
CA PRO A 736 -30.66 24.01 6.23
C PRO A 736 -29.82 25.16 6.81
N TYR A 737 -28.76 24.82 7.56
CA TYR A 737 -27.85 25.79 8.20
C TYR A 737 -26.77 26.33 7.25
N MET A 738 -26.70 25.84 6.01
CA MET A 738 -25.63 26.09 5.05
C MET A 738 -26.18 26.60 3.71
N THR A 739 -25.48 27.56 3.09
CA THR A 739 -25.63 27.85 1.65
C THR A 739 -24.44 27.26 0.91
N LEU A 740 -24.71 26.34 -0.02
CA LEU A 740 -23.67 25.65 -0.78
C LEU A 740 -23.46 26.30 -2.15
N PHE A 741 -22.23 26.72 -2.39
CA PHE A 741 -21.68 27.03 -3.70
C PHE A 741 -20.82 25.86 -4.18
N TYR A 742 -20.88 25.53 -5.46
CA TYR A 742 -20.07 24.44 -6.02
C TYR A 742 -19.58 24.74 -7.43
N GLU A 743 -18.37 24.28 -7.73
CA GLU A 743 -17.83 24.26 -9.07
C GLU A 743 -18.48 23.17 -9.92
N THR A 744 -18.63 23.44 -11.21
CA THR A 744 -19.00 22.44 -12.19
C THR A 744 -18.52 22.85 -13.57
N THR A 745 -18.29 21.88 -14.45
CA THR A 745 -17.84 22.13 -15.83
C THR A 745 -18.99 22.43 -16.80
N ASN A 746 -20.24 22.32 -16.35
CA ASN A 746 -21.39 22.70 -17.16
C ASN A 746 -22.59 23.22 -16.35
N ALA A 747 -23.35 24.14 -16.93
CA ALA A 747 -24.62 24.61 -16.40
C ALA A 747 -25.75 24.36 -17.41
N PRO A 748 -26.92 23.83 -16.98
CA PRO A 748 -28.07 23.69 -17.86
C PRO A 748 -28.47 25.04 -18.47
N THR A 749 -28.66 25.07 -19.78
CA THR A 749 -29.22 26.23 -20.49
C THR A 749 -30.61 25.91 -21.05
N PRO A 750 -31.47 26.91 -21.27
CA PRO A 750 -32.77 26.71 -21.91
C PRO A 750 -32.68 26.47 -23.43
N ASP A 751 -31.49 26.59 -24.05
CA ASP A 751 -31.32 26.33 -25.49
C ASP A 751 -31.28 24.81 -25.73
N SER A 752 -32.24 24.30 -26.48
CA SER A 752 -32.29 22.87 -26.84
C SER A 752 -31.15 22.45 -27.78
N ARG A 753 -30.42 23.39 -28.36
CA ARG A 753 -29.22 23.15 -29.18
C ARG A 753 -27.94 23.04 -28.35
N ASP A 754 -28.02 23.26 -27.04
CA ASP A 754 -26.91 23.05 -26.11
C ASP A 754 -26.47 21.57 -26.18
N PRO A 755 -25.18 21.29 -26.42
CA PRO A 755 -24.64 19.93 -26.38
C PRO A 755 -25.02 19.15 -25.12
N TYR A 756 -25.15 19.82 -23.97
CA TYR A 756 -25.58 19.17 -22.74
C TYR A 756 -27.06 18.75 -22.77
N ALA A 757 -27.93 19.55 -23.37
CA ALA A 757 -29.34 19.19 -23.51
C ALA A 757 -29.52 17.94 -24.38
N GLN A 758 -28.75 17.84 -25.48
CA GLN A 758 -28.72 16.65 -26.31
C GLN A 758 -28.15 15.44 -25.54
N PHE A 759 -27.05 15.64 -24.81
CA PHE A 759 -26.48 14.59 -23.95
C PHE A 759 -27.49 14.08 -22.92
N ALA A 760 -28.23 14.96 -22.25
CA ALA A 760 -29.23 14.55 -21.27
C ALA A 760 -30.34 13.67 -21.89
N GLN A 761 -30.75 13.95 -23.13
CA GLN A 761 -31.69 13.11 -23.88
C GLN A 761 -31.09 11.74 -24.23
N ASP A 762 -29.84 11.73 -24.71
CA ASP A 762 -29.12 10.51 -25.05
C ASP A 762 -28.91 9.64 -23.80
N PHE A 763 -28.58 10.26 -22.67
CA PHE A 763 -28.43 9.62 -21.36
C PHE A 763 -29.75 9.00 -20.88
N ALA A 764 -30.85 9.74 -20.97
CA ALA A 764 -32.18 9.26 -20.59
C ALA A 764 -32.65 8.07 -21.46
N THR A 765 -32.19 7.98 -22.71
CA THR A 765 -32.48 6.83 -23.58
C THR A 765 -31.91 5.51 -23.03
N VAL A 766 -30.77 5.58 -22.35
CA VAL A 766 -30.10 4.39 -21.77
C VAL A 766 -30.54 4.14 -20.32
N PHE A 767 -30.63 5.20 -19.52
CA PHE A 767 -30.81 5.11 -18.07
C PHE A 767 -32.21 5.50 -17.59
N GLY A 768 -33.13 5.81 -18.50
CA GLY A 768 -34.51 6.16 -18.19
C GLY A 768 -34.61 7.44 -17.37
N GLY A 769 -35.36 7.39 -16.26
CA GLY A 769 -35.62 8.54 -15.38
C GLY A 769 -34.44 8.99 -14.50
N ARG A 770 -33.21 8.56 -14.78
CA ARG A 770 -32.03 9.05 -14.06
C ARG A 770 -31.57 10.39 -14.64
N SER A 771 -31.29 11.34 -13.75
CA SER A 771 -30.73 12.64 -14.12
C SER A 771 -29.26 12.52 -14.51
N ALA A 772 -28.85 13.27 -15.53
CA ALA A 772 -27.46 13.39 -15.95
C ALA A 772 -26.78 14.57 -15.21
N ASP A 773 -25.48 14.42 -14.94
CA ASP A 773 -24.62 15.42 -14.31
C ASP A 773 -23.38 15.75 -15.18
N ALA A 774 -22.54 16.67 -14.68
CA ALA A 774 -21.35 17.13 -15.39
C ALA A 774 -20.24 16.07 -15.50
N ASP A 775 -20.10 15.17 -14.53
CA ASP A 775 -19.13 14.08 -14.56
C ASP A 775 -19.52 13.04 -15.61
N ALA A 776 -20.82 12.70 -15.67
CA ALA A 776 -21.38 11.89 -16.74
C ALA A 776 -21.19 12.56 -18.11
N ALA A 777 -21.35 13.88 -18.22
CA ALA A 777 -21.06 14.60 -19.45
C ALA A 777 -19.58 14.48 -19.86
N GLY A 778 -18.64 14.52 -18.90
CA GLY A 778 -17.23 14.26 -19.17
C GLY A 778 -16.96 12.84 -19.68
N GLY A 779 -17.61 11.83 -19.10
CA GLY A 779 -17.51 10.44 -19.57
C GLY A 779 -18.02 10.27 -21.00
N PHE A 780 -19.13 10.93 -21.33
CA PHE A 780 -19.69 10.97 -22.67
C PHE A 780 -18.73 11.60 -23.69
N ASP A 781 -18.13 12.72 -23.31
CA ASP A 781 -17.20 13.47 -24.16
C ASP A 781 -15.89 12.74 -24.41
N THR A 782 -15.30 12.06 -23.42
CA THR A 782 -14.05 11.31 -23.63
C THR A 782 -14.21 10.22 -24.70
N VAL A 783 -15.31 9.47 -24.66
CA VAL A 783 -15.65 8.49 -25.71
C VAL A 783 -15.82 9.22 -27.05
N GLY A 784 -16.57 10.32 -27.07
CA GLY A 784 -16.83 11.08 -28.30
C GLY A 784 -15.56 11.62 -28.98
N VAL A 785 -14.62 12.16 -28.19
CA VAL A 785 -13.33 12.64 -28.69
C VAL A 785 -12.51 11.50 -29.31
N VAL A 786 -12.37 10.36 -28.62
CA VAL A 786 -11.61 9.23 -29.17
C VAL A 786 -12.28 8.68 -30.42
N SER A 787 -13.61 8.51 -30.42
CA SER A 787 -14.35 8.02 -31.57
C SER A 787 -14.21 8.94 -32.78
N LYS A 788 -14.26 10.27 -32.57
CA LYS A 788 -14.01 11.22 -33.64
C LYS A 788 -12.63 11.05 -34.26
N VAL A 789 -11.59 10.90 -33.45
CA VAL A 789 -10.22 10.66 -33.95
C VAL A 789 -10.12 9.34 -34.71
N ILE A 790 -10.76 8.29 -34.22
CA ILE A 790 -10.82 7.00 -34.92
C ILE A 790 -11.48 7.17 -36.28
N GLU A 791 -12.64 7.84 -36.35
CA GLU A 791 -13.38 8.10 -37.58
C GLU A 791 -12.55 8.90 -38.59
N ASP A 792 -11.84 9.94 -38.13
CA ASP A 792 -10.96 10.76 -38.98
C ASP A 792 -9.75 9.96 -39.52
N LEU A 793 -9.33 8.89 -38.82
CA LEU A 793 -8.24 8.00 -39.24
C LEU A 793 -8.69 6.89 -40.21
N LEU A 794 -9.97 6.48 -40.21
CA LEU A 794 -10.47 5.38 -41.05
C LEU A 794 -10.19 5.53 -42.55
N PRO A 795 -10.21 6.72 -43.17
CA PRO A 795 -9.88 6.87 -44.59
C PRO A 795 -8.42 6.51 -44.95
N THR A 796 -7.52 6.53 -43.96
CA THR A 796 -6.07 6.33 -44.17
C THR A 796 -5.56 5.00 -43.60
N SER A 797 -6.24 4.44 -42.60
CA SER A 797 -5.88 3.16 -42.00
C SER A 797 -7.11 2.33 -41.70
N ASP A 798 -7.11 1.11 -42.23
CA ASP A 798 -8.19 0.17 -41.92
C ASP A 798 -8.08 -0.43 -40.51
N ASP A 799 -6.88 -0.34 -39.91
CA ASP A 799 -6.53 -0.92 -38.62
C ASP A 799 -5.90 0.14 -37.70
N VAL A 800 -6.70 1.14 -37.31
CA VAL A 800 -6.32 2.22 -36.37
C VAL A 800 -5.67 1.65 -35.10
N GLN A 801 -4.39 1.94 -34.88
CA GLN A 801 -3.65 1.52 -33.67
C GLN A 801 -3.71 2.60 -32.58
N PRO A 802 -3.46 2.25 -31.31
CA PRO A 802 -3.36 3.22 -30.22
C PRO A 802 -2.39 4.38 -30.49
N ASN A 803 -1.25 4.07 -31.11
CA ASN A 803 -0.26 5.07 -31.44
C ASN A 803 -0.77 6.10 -32.47
N ASP A 804 -1.64 5.69 -33.40
CA ASP A 804 -2.17 6.56 -34.44
C ASP A 804 -3.07 7.64 -33.83
N ILE A 805 -3.85 7.29 -32.81
CA ILE A 805 -4.71 8.23 -32.07
C ILE A 805 -3.85 9.30 -31.39
N TYR A 806 -2.77 8.91 -30.72
CA TYR A 806 -1.84 9.86 -30.11
C TYR A 806 -1.19 10.78 -31.14
N LEU A 807 -0.68 10.21 -32.24
CA LEU A 807 -0.02 10.99 -33.30
C LEU A 807 -1.01 11.99 -33.91
N TRP A 808 -2.27 11.57 -34.12
CA TRP A 808 -3.32 12.43 -34.62
C TRP A 808 -3.63 13.59 -33.66
N LEU A 809 -3.85 13.29 -32.38
CA LEU A 809 -4.08 14.31 -31.36
C LEU A 809 -2.91 15.30 -31.26
N THR A 810 -1.67 14.82 -31.39
CA THR A 810 -0.50 15.68 -31.32
C THR A 810 -0.34 16.56 -32.56
N ALA A 811 -0.57 16.00 -33.76
CA ALA A 811 -0.32 16.67 -35.04
C ALA A 811 -1.47 17.57 -35.51
N HIS A 812 -2.71 17.10 -35.38
CA HIS A 812 -3.92 17.80 -35.83
C HIS A 812 -4.75 18.33 -34.67
N GLY A 813 -4.76 17.59 -33.56
CA GLY A 813 -5.58 17.90 -32.40
C GLY A 813 -7.07 17.75 -32.64
N VAL A 814 -7.82 18.15 -31.63
CA VAL A 814 -9.27 18.33 -31.65
C VAL A 814 -9.52 19.77 -31.22
N SER A 815 -10.02 20.60 -32.13
CA SER A 815 -10.30 22.01 -31.87
C SER A 815 -11.80 22.28 -31.84
N GLN A 816 -12.26 23.04 -30.84
CA GLN A 816 -13.65 23.48 -30.71
C GLN A 816 -14.68 22.34 -30.76
N TYR A 817 -14.33 21.17 -30.23
CA TYR A 817 -15.27 20.05 -30.16
C TYR A 817 -16.42 20.43 -29.20
N PRO A 818 -17.67 20.43 -29.67
CA PRO A 818 -18.82 20.82 -28.85
C PRO A 818 -19.19 19.66 -27.92
N GLY A 819 -18.52 19.59 -26.77
CA GLY A 819 -18.75 18.58 -25.74
C GLY A 819 -19.90 18.95 -24.81
N ALA A 820 -20.53 17.93 -24.22
CA ALA A 820 -21.54 18.10 -23.18
C ALA A 820 -20.95 18.70 -21.89
N SER A 821 -19.66 18.47 -21.63
CA SER A 821 -18.91 19.09 -20.54
C SER A 821 -18.29 20.44 -20.91
N GLY A 822 -18.74 21.05 -22.00
CA GLY A 822 -18.21 22.29 -22.56
C GLY A 822 -17.29 22.07 -23.77
N VAL A 823 -16.81 23.16 -24.34
CA VAL A 823 -15.98 23.11 -25.56
C VAL A 823 -14.61 22.50 -25.24
N LEU A 824 -14.18 21.54 -26.04
CA LEU A 824 -12.93 20.82 -25.86
C LEU A 824 -11.89 21.24 -26.90
N GLN A 825 -10.67 21.44 -26.42
CA GLN A 825 -9.49 21.64 -27.22
C GLN A 825 -8.35 20.77 -26.67
N LEU A 826 -7.82 19.88 -27.50
CA LEU A 826 -6.68 19.03 -27.17
C LEU A 826 -5.73 18.99 -28.36
N ASP A 827 -4.45 19.25 -28.14
CA ASP A 827 -3.43 19.16 -29.17
C ASP A 827 -2.04 18.86 -28.56
N GLY A 828 -0.99 18.79 -29.39
CA GLY A 828 0.37 18.52 -28.90
C GLY A 828 0.95 19.60 -27.97
N LYS A 829 0.40 20.81 -27.97
CA LYS A 829 0.78 21.91 -27.05
C LYS A 829 -0.11 21.93 -25.81
N ASN A 830 -1.39 21.62 -25.98
CA ASN A 830 -2.42 21.70 -24.96
C ASN A 830 -2.92 20.29 -24.62
N LYS A 831 -2.32 19.66 -23.60
CA LYS A 831 -2.77 18.36 -23.06
C LYS A 831 -4.11 18.43 -22.31
N TYR A 832 -4.61 19.65 -22.09
CA TYR A 832 -5.92 19.96 -21.52
C TYR A 832 -6.50 21.21 -22.19
N PRO A 833 -7.82 21.47 -22.11
CA PRO A 833 -8.41 22.67 -22.69
C PRO A 833 -8.00 23.91 -21.85
N PRO A 834 -7.21 24.85 -22.39
CA PRO A 834 -6.66 25.97 -21.61
C PRO A 834 -7.76 26.94 -21.13
N ASP A 835 -8.74 27.20 -21.98
CA ASP A 835 -9.91 28.03 -21.65
C ASP A 835 -11.13 27.17 -21.29
N LYS A 836 -10.94 26.04 -20.59
CA LYS A 836 -12.07 25.19 -20.15
C LYS A 836 -13.10 26.04 -19.39
N ALA A 837 -14.37 25.82 -19.70
CA ALA A 837 -15.48 26.43 -18.99
C ALA A 837 -15.49 25.99 -17.52
N VAL A 838 -15.62 26.96 -16.62
CA VAL A 838 -15.79 26.76 -15.18
C VAL A 838 -17.02 27.56 -14.77
N PHE A 839 -17.94 26.90 -14.07
CA PHE A 839 -19.15 27.51 -13.53
C PHE A 839 -19.15 27.40 -12.01
N ILE A 840 -19.64 28.45 -11.33
CA ILE A 840 -19.99 28.36 -9.91
C ILE A 840 -21.50 28.45 -9.79
N ARG A 841 -22.09 27.44 -9.15
CA ARG A 841 -23.53 27.35 -8.90
C ARG A 841 -23.82 27.43 -7.42
N GLU A 842 -25.02 27.91 -7.09
CA GLU A 842 -25.54 27.98 -5.73
C GLU A 842 -26.72 27.03 -5.57
N ILE A 843 -26.83 26.36 -4.43
CA ILE A 843 -28.07 25.76 -3.93
C ILE A 843 -28.68 26.73 -2.91
N THR A 844 -29.70 27.47 -3.33
CA THR A 844 -30.30 28.54 -2.52
C THR A 844 -31.18 27.98 -1.40
N GLN A 845 -31.05 28.52 -0.19
CA GLN A 845 -31.91 28.18 0.95
C GLN A 845 -33.20 29.05 0.97
N PRO A 846 -34.33 28.54 1.50
CA PRO A 846 -34.58 27.16 1.96
C PRO A 846 -35.07 26.21 0.85
N GLY A 847 -35.29 26.72 -0.37
CA GLY A 847 -36.00 26.01 -1.43
C GLY A 847 -35.16 24.99 -2.20
N GLY A 848 -33.84 25.08 -2.15
CA GLY A 848 -32.92 24.26 -2.94
C GLY A 848 -32.98 24.53 -4.45
N THR A 849 -33.40 25.73 -4.85
CA THR A 849 -33.30 26.16 -6.25
C THR A 849 -31.85 26.38 -6.62
N THR A 850 -31.46 25.99 -7.83
CA THR A 850 -30.08 26.19 -8.29
C THR A 850 -29.95 27.44 -9.18
N ALA A 851 -28.92 28.25 -8.94
CA ALA A 851 -28.58 29.40 -9.80
C ALA A 851 -27.12 29.33 -10.25
N THR A 852 -26.83 29.75 -11.48
CA THR A 852 -25.45 29.92 -11.96
C THR A 852 -25.00 31.35 -11.68
N LEU A 853 -23.97 31.50 -10.85
CA LEU A 853 -23.48 32.80 -10.38
C LEU A 853 -22.21 33.26 -11.11
N LEU A 854 -21.42 32.31 -11.64
CA LEU A 854 -20.22 32.56 -12.42
C LEU A 854 -20.18 31.63 -13.62
N SER A 855 -19.80 32.18 -14.78
CA SER A 855 -19.49 31.44 -16.01
C SER A 855 -18.24 32.05 -16.65
N CYS A 856 -17.13 31.32 -16.69
CA CYS A 856 -15.87 31.79 -17.29
C CYS A 856 -15.21 30.70 -18.15
N GLY A 857 -14.43 31.11 -19.16
CA GLY A 857 -13.86 30.20 -20.17
C GLY A 857 -14.75 30.06 -21.40
N VAL A 858 -14.42 29.16 -22.32
CA VAL A 858 -15.20 28.93 -23.54
C VAL A 858 -16.44 28.09 -23.22
N LEU A 859 -17.58 28.76 -23.16
CA LEU A 859 -18.88 28.19 -22.85
C LEU A 859 -19.37 27.24 -23.97
N PRO A 860 -20.37 26.37 -23.70
CA PRO A 860 -20.91 25.42 -24.70
C PRO A 860 -21.38 26.07 -26.01
N ASP A 861 -21.87 27.32 -25.94
CA ASP A 861 -22.28 28.12 -27.11
C ASP A 861 -21.11 28.83 -27.83
N ARG A 862 -19.87 28.52 -27.43
CA ARG A 862 -18.60 29.06 -27.91
C ARG A 862 -18.34 30.51 -27.55
N GLN A 863 -19.15 31.12 -26.68
CA GLN A 863 -18.81 32.42 -26.12
C GLN A 863 -17.65 32.27 -25.13
N ASN A 864 -16.74 33.25 -25.12
CA ASN A 864 -15.68 33.36 -24.12
C ASN A 864 -15.86 34.68 -23.36
N PRO A 865 -16.76 34.74 -22.36
CA PRO A 865 -17.05 35.97 -21.65
C PRO A 865 -15.79 36.54 -21.00
N ALA A 866 -15.50 37.81 -21.29
CA ALA A 866 -14.39 38.52 -20.64
C ALA A 866 -14.71 38.89 -19.18
N LYS A 867 -15.99 38.87 -18.80
CA LYS A 867 -16.48 39.22 -17.47
C LYS A 867 -17.59 38.27 -17.04
N TRP A 868 -17.69 38.02 -15.74
CA TRP A 868 -18.79 37.30 -15.08
C TRP A 868 -19.59 38.23 -14.17
N GLY A 869 -20.76 37.77 -13.72
CA GLY A 869 -21.71 38.56 -12.93
C GLY A 869 -22.76 39.27 -13.80
N THR A 870 -23.67 39.99 -13.15
CA THR A 870 -24.75 40.74 -13.80
C THR A 870 -24.57 42.23 -13.56
N PRO A 871 -24.80 43.12 -14.55
CA PRO A 871 -24.69 44.56 -14.36
C PRO A 871 -25.54 45.05 -13.18
N PRO A 872 -25.02 45.97 -12.34
CA PRO A 872 -23.75 46.69 -12.48
C PRO A 872 -22.50 45.91 -11.99
N ASP A 873 -22.68 44.82 -11.26
CA ASP A 873 -21.61 44.02 -10.64
C ASP A 873 -21.01 42.99 -11.62
N THR A 874 -20.15 43.49 -12.52
CA THR A 874 -19.40 42.64 -13.47
C THR A 874 -17.91 42.62 -13.16
N PHE A 875 -17.30 41.43 -13.17
CA PHE A 875 -15.91 41.21 -12.79
C PHE A 875 -15.15 40.50 -13.91
N PRO A 876 -13.87 40.80 -14.16
CA PRO A 876 -13.08 40.09 -15.17
C PRO A 876 -13.04 38.59 -14.89
N CYS A 877 -13.18 37.77 -15.93
CA CYS A 877 -12.91 36.34 -15.79
C CYS A 877 -11.41 36.11 -15.56
N PRO A 878 -11.02 35.35 -14.51
CA PRO A 878 -9.64 34.94 -14.34
C PRO A 878 -9.15 34.21 -15.59
N LYS A 879 -7.92 34.49 -16.01
CA LYS A 879 -7.24 33.77 -17.09
C LYS A 879 -6.09 32.97 -16.50
N GLU A 880 -5.67 31.92 -17.19
CA GLU A 880 -4.47 31.18 -16.81
C GLU A 880 -3.24 32.09 -17.03
N ASP A 881 -2.57 32.49 -15.95
CA ASP A 881 -1.32 33.24 -16.05
C ASP A 881 -0.22 32.28 -16.51
N THR A 882 0.08 32.30 -17.81
CA THR A 882 1.20 31.56 -18.43
C THR A 882 2.58 31.88 -17.82
N ALA A 883 2.68 32.89 -16.96
CA ALA A 883 3.91 33.31 -16.30
C ALA A 883 4.27 32.52 -15.03
N ALA A 884 3.36 31.74 -14.45
CA ALA A 884 3.64 30.96 -13.23
C ALA A 884 4.23 29.56 -13.50
N ALA A 885 4.39 29.17 -14.76
CA ALA A 885 4.90 27.86 -15.19
C ALA A 885 6.40 27.87 -15.55
N THR A 886 7.21 28.66 -14.83
CA THR A 886 8.68 28.53 -14.86
C THR A 886 9.14 28.34 -13.42
N PRO A 887 9.95 27.31 -13.11
CA PRO A 887 10.28 26.93 -11.73
C PRO A 887 10.91 28.04 -10.88
#